data_AF-G0W5M6-F1
#
_entry.id   AF-G0W5M6-F1
#
_cell.length_a   1.000
_cell.length_b   1.000
_cell.length_c   1.000
_cell.angle_alpha   90.00
_cell.angle_beta   90.00
_cell.angle_gamma   90.00
#
_symmetry.space_group_name_H-M   'P 1'
#
loop_
_entity.id
_entity.type
_entity.pdbx_description
1 polymer ?
#
loop_
_entity_poly.entity_id
_entity_poly.type
_entity_poly.pdbx_seq_one_letter_code
_entity_poly.pdbx_strand_id
1 'polypeptide(L)'
;MNVSEITFTESDLSILRQFHQVKPQFIESTHELFLQIYSTVRQRYHRRPYLGSFANQGLGEVFPKDLQIPTIQKYSSLAAPFVYLIEVFPQLSFAQDIDSADLTDPPKSVDSMANWFTKKLLPGSSPSIWFLLLRVCCYNWTDVSLSYPALHKLNGYRQFVDSIRALATYSVLYRYLNHGAIAGDSKADEIFLTSVSEPWNWTKNMYHKLATAYQDYTKFNVKVCKPDAVLISGKKFSRSYIQEFYANVVARYDGRIEELRKYFADVWSVEAIAESVLNKGPNSKFVESRVVPKSSLFFIFDHATLLAQVPHPKSGVTIEPDVVAKIVTEMGVCLMWMIYFSSTGPYRFPDMVILKYAGNNRNLFIDAESRCFDIITSYSKTRTANYLCKSLDKKTSDYLFYYIFVARAVLKHALGKDYCNMSRDLFQETDTVAEQYLLRSYLARSVGGGDSEDDFDPVKYSSNVLNSFVFVDGLSHTLMHYHKFQSLLKVYPMSVDRSSRSSFRELRHGMIKLVREYVKVEGEDMDVMNVKERLAGHSAATGQGIYGNDVEIGVGADASLEEKYASLINSAWQNWLGLGYSKEREEGESAVARDACVKKYFSSNGSIKDLFVAGKKLYGKEFQFREGQFDVAVEIYLSGTQIIPIQALPGFGKTALFQIPLVALSYGELKDCFICVCPLCCLLSNMKLRLSSSGIDCGILKDLFVNGPAVEEKNLFCDVYVGTFNDLGSENFVRLVNNWYNIYQDCILGMIVIDEFHNLETEQSYRGQSFRLIPEINFNLAWKVVVMTGTAGEKGMVKPMKFIGYDKEMCTSMVSNKNRILYFDLVNQIPLKNIVKKFQVFERSTVAETEVGKLVDSIYGV
;
A
#
# COMPACT_ATOMS: atom_id res chain seq x y z
N MET A 1 16.52 -9.13 -38.72
CA MET A 1 17.09 -7.86 -38.23
C MET A 1 16.45 -7.49 -36.90
N ASN A 2 17.16 -7.76 -35.81
CA ASN A 2 16.83 -7.28 -34.47
C ASN A 2 16.99 -5.76 -34.38
N VAL A 3 16.38 -5.10 -33.39
CA VAL A 3 16.50 -3.64 -33.19
C VAL A 3 17.96 -3.25 -33.06
N SER A 4 18.78 -4.02 -32.33
CA SER A 4 20.22 -3.79 -32.17
C SER A 4 21.05 -3.95 -33.45
N GLU A 5 20.50 -4.57 -34.49
CA GLU A 5 21.17 -4.81 -35.79
C GLU A 5 20.84 -3.70 -36.81
N ILE A 6 19.91 -2.79 -36.51
CA ILE A 6 19.57 -1.67 -37.39
C ILE A 6 20.65 -0.59 -37.25
N THR A 7 21.49 -0.45 -38.26
CA THR A 7 22.49 0.63 -38.36
C THR A 7 22.02 1.70 -39.35
N PHE A 8 21.81 2.93 -38.86
CA PHE A 8 21.48 4.07 -39.71
C PHE A 8 22.76 4.67 -40.31
N THR A 9 22.83 4.77 -41.63
CA THR A 9 23.85 5.57 -42.32
C THR A 9 23.52 7.07 -42.21
N GLU A 10 24.48 7.95 -42.48
CA GLU A 10 24.21 9.40 -42.52
C GLU A 10 23.14 9.76 -43.56
N SER A 11 23.08 9.01 -44.67
CA SER A 11 22.03 9.16 -45.69
C SER A 11 20.65 8.82 -45.14
N ASP A 12 20.53 7.73 -44.38
CA ASP A 12 19.25 7.33 -43.75
C ASP A 12 18.78 8.37 -42.74
N LEU A 13 19.70 8.87 -41.92
CA LEU A 13 19.38 9.93 -40.94
C LEU A 13 18.97 11.23 -41.63
N SER A 14 19.58 11.58 -42.76
CA SER A 14 19.18 12.72 -43.58
C SER A 14 17.75 12.57 -44.08
N ILE A 15 17.41 11.41 -44.65
CA ILE A 15 16.07 11.09 -45.14
C ILE A 15 15.03 11.17 -44.01
N LEU A 16 15.29 10.52 -42.86
CA LEU A 16 14.35 10.53 -41.73
C LEU A 16 14.16 11.93 -41.13
N ARG A 17 15.22 12.76 -41.10
CA ARG A 17 15.16 14.15 -40.59
C ARG A 17 14.34 15.08 -41.48
N GLN A 18 14.17 14.77 -42.76
CA GLN A 18 13.32 15.57 -43.65
C GLN A 18 11.86 15.62 -43.17
N PHE A 19 11.41 14.62 -42.39
CA PHE A 19 10.09 14.66 -41.74
C PHE A 19 9.84 15.95 -40.97
N HIS A 20 10.86 16.54 -40.33
CA HIS A 20 10.69 17.78 -39.55
C HIS A 20 10.18 18.96 -40.38
N GLN A 21 10.57 19.02 -41.65
CA GLN A 21 10.17 20.10 -42.57
C GLN A 21 8.71 19.94 -43.00
N VAL A 22 8.24 18.70 -43.08
CA VAL A 22 6.88 18.35 -43.55
C VAL A 22 5.94 17.91 -42.42
N LYS A 23 6.41 17.91 -41.17
CA LYS A 23 5.71 17.34 -40.00
C LYS A 23 4.31 17.92 -39.78
N PRO A 24 4.09 19.26 -39.81
CA PRO A 24 2.74 19.80 -39.63
C PRO A 24 1.76 19.31 -40.69
N GLN A 25 2.19 19.31 -41.96
CA GLN A 25 1.40 18.88 -43.11
C GLN A 25 1.09 17.38 -43.06
N PHE A 26 2.06 16.55 -42.65
CA PHE A 26 1.85 15.11 -42.50
C PHE A 26 0.90 14.76 -41.35
N ILE A 27 0.99 15.47 -40.22
CA ILE A 27 0.06 15.27 -39.09
C ILE A 27 -1.36 15.65 -39.51
N GLU A 28 -1.53 16.77 -40.19
CA GLU A 28 -2.82 17.24 -40.70
C GLU A 28 -3.42 16.26 -41.72
N SER A 29 -2.64 15.88 -42.74
CA SER A 29 -3.06 14.89 -43.74
C SER A 29 -3.44 13.54 -43.11
N THR A 30 -2.60 13.02 -42.19
CA THR A 30 -2.92 11.78 -41.45
C THR A 30 -4.19 11.93 -40.60
N HIS A 31 -4.46 13.13 -40.08
CA HIS A 31 -5.67 13.42 -39.32
C HIS A 31 -6.91 13.42 -40.19
N GLU A 32 -6.88 14.11 -41.33
CA GLU A 32 -8.00 14.16 -42.28
C GLU A 32 -8.35 12.77 -42.80
N LEU A 33 -7.34 12.01 -43.24
CA LEU A 33 -7.53 10.64 -43.74
C LEU A 33 -8.12 9.74 -42.64
N PHE A 34 -7.56 9.78 -41.43
CA PHE A 34 -8.05 8.92 -40.35
C PHE A 34 -9.47 9.30 -39.91
N LEU A 35 -9.80 10.60 -39.88
CA LEU A 35 -11.13 11.07 -39.50
C LEU A 35 -12.20 10.64 -40.52
N GLN A 36 -11.90 10.70 -41.82
CA GLN A 36 -12.81 10.23 -42.88
C GLN A 36 -13.03 8.72 -42.84
N ILE A 37 -11.96 7.95 -42.61
CA ILE A 37 -12.04 6.49 -42.43
C ILE A 37 -12.88 6.17 -41.20
N TYR A 38 -12.60 6.83 -40.07
CA TYR A 38 -13.31 6.64 -38.81
C TYR A 38 -14.81 6.91 -38.97
N SER A 39 -15.20 8.08 -39.48
CA SER A 39 -16.61 8.47 -39.62
C SER A 39 -17.40 7.47 -40.48
N THR A 40 -16.81 7.02 -41.59
CA THR A 40 -17.43 6.04 -42.50
C THR A 40 -17.63 4.68 -41.83
N VAL A 41 -16.61 4.16 -41.14
CA VAL A 41 -16.71 2.88 -40.41
C VAL A 41 -17.73 2.99 -39.28
N ARG A 42 -17.77 4.10 -38.54
CA ARG A 42 -18.74 4.32 -37.47
C ARG A 42 -20.19 4.31 -37.96
N GLN A 43 -20.43 4.84 -39.16
CA GLN A 43 -21.75 4.88 -39.78
C GLN A 43 -22.20 3.51 -40.31
N ARG A 44 -21.29 2.75 -40.93
CA ARG A 44 -21.63 1.56 -41.73
C ARG A 44 -21.32 0.21 -41.06
N TYR A 45 -20.48 0.17 -40.02
CA TYR A 45 -20.11 -1.07 -39.34
C TYR A 45 -21.01 -1.34 -38.13
N HIS A 46 -21.91 -2.32 -38.27
CA HIS A 46 -22.93 -2.62 -37.25
C HIS A 46 -22.58 -3.81 -36.33
N ARG A 47 -21.63 -4.67 -36.72
CA ARG A 47 -21.18 -5.80 -35.89
C ARG A 47 -20.29 -5.27 -34.77
N ARG A 48 -20.86 -4.99 -33.61
CA ARG A 48 -20.15 -4.39 -32.46
C ARG A 48 -19.92 -5.41 -31.34
N PRO A 49 -19.06 -6.43 -31.54
CA PRO A 49 -18.81 -7.43 -30.51
C PRO A 49 -18.04 -6.83 -29.34
N TYR A 50 -18.23 -7.39 -28.15
CA TYR A 50 -17.42 -7.10 -26.98
C TYR A 50 -16.24 -8.06 -26.93
N LEU A 51 -15.02 -7.53 -26.85
CA LEU A 51 -13.78 -8.31 -26.80
C LEU A 51 -13.06 -8.09 -25.48
N GLY A 52 -12.50 -9.15 -24.91
CA GLY A 52 -11.61 -9.04 -23.76
C GLY A 52 -10.44 -8.10 -24.08
N SER A 53 -10.30 -7.02 -23.32
CA SER A 53 -9.20 -6.07 -23.47
C SER A 53 -8.21 -6.22 -22.32
N PHE A 54 -6.99 -5.73 -22.51
CA PHE A 54 -5.99 -5.66 -21.45
C PHE A 54 -6.45 -4.79 -20.26
N ALA A 55 -7.35 -3.83 -20.49
CA ALA A 55 -7.88 -2.95 -19.44
C ALA A 55 -9.14 -3.48 -18.76
N ASN A 56 -9.91 -4.37 -19.41
CA ASN A 56 -11.17 -4.94 -18.92
C ASN A 56 -11.29 -6.40 -19.37
N GLN A 57 -10.68 -7.32 -18.62
CA GLN A 57 -10.79 -8.76 -18.88
C GLN A 57 -12.18 -9.34 -18.58
N GLY A 58 -12.98 -8.69 -17.71
CA GLY A 58 -14.29 -9.18 -17.28
C GLY A 58 -15.47 -8.82 -18.19
N LEU A 59 -15.68 -7.53 -18.50
CA LEU A 59 -16.85 -7.05 -19.27
C LEU A 59 -16.60 -6.88 -20.78
N GLY A 60 -15.33 -6.87 -21.20
CA GLY A 60 -14.92 -6.59 -22.58
C GLY A 60 -15.02 -5.10 -23.02
N GLU A 61 -14.42 -4.77 -24.16
CA GLU A 61 -14.53 -3.49 -24.88
C GLU A 61 -15.22 -3.69 -26.24
N VAL A 62 -16.03 -2.73 -26.67
CA VAL A 62 -16.69 -2.76 -27.99
C VAL A 62 -15.65 -2.66 -29.10
N PHE A 63 -15.76 -3.52 -30.12
CA PHE A 63 -14.93 -3.50 -31.32
C PHE A 63 -15.70 -3.00 -32.56
N PRO A 64 -15.09 -2.13 -33.40
CA PRO A 64 -13.88 -1.36 -33.12
C PRO A 64 -14.13 -0.33 -32.03
N LYS A 65 -13.07 0.07 -31.31
CA LYS A 65 -13.15 0.96 -30.16
C LYS A 65 -13.70 2.33 -30.53
N ASP A 66 -14.64 2.84 -29.73
CA ASP A 66 -15.18 4.20 -29.87
C ASP A 66 -14.10 5.23 -29.48
N LEU A 67 -13.70 6.08 -30.43
CA LEU A 67 -12.65 7.08 -30.22
C LEU A 67 -13.26 8.48 -30.08
N GLN A 68 -12.80 9.24 -29.10
CA GLN A 68 -13.13 10.66 -28.98
C GLN A 68 -12.26 11.49 -29.94
N ILE A 69 -12.76 12.64 -30.40
CA ILE A 69 -12.04 13.54 -31.33
C ILE A 69 -10.62 13.88 -30.84
N PRO A 70 -10.38 14.23 -29.55
CA PRO A 70 -9.01 14.49 -29.06
C PRO A 70 -8.09 13.26 -29.15
N THR A 71 -8.67 12.05 -29.05
CA THR A 71 -7.91 10.80 -29.20
C THR A 71 -7.52 10.58 -30.66
N ILE A 72 -8.41 10.89 -31.60
CA ILE A 72 -8.10 10.81 -33.04
C ILE A 72 -6.97 11.78 -33.39
N GLN A 73 -7.04 13.05 -32.94
CA GLN A 73 -5.97 14.03 -33.15
C GLN A 73 -4.62 13.54 -32.58
N LYS A 74 -4.63 13.02 -31.35
CA LYS A 74 -3.44 12.45 -30.72
C LYS A 74 -2.87 11.28 -31.51
N TYR A 75 -3.71 10.33 -31.91
CA TYR A 75 -3.28 9.15 -32.65
C TYR A 75 -2.74 9.51 -34.04
N SER A 76 -3.35 10.47 -34.74
CA SER A 76 -2.83 10.98 -36.02
C SER A 76 -1.44 11.59 -35.85
N SER A 77 -1.23 12.40 -34.79
CA SER A 77 0.09 12.96 -34.50
C SER A 77 1.16 11.89 -34.22
N LEU A 78 0.79 10.82 -33.50
CA LEU A 78 1.69 9.72 -33.19
C LEU A 78 1.95 8.79 -34.37
N ALA A 79 0.97 8.61 -35.27
CA ALA A 79 1.08 7.72 -36.42
C ALA A 79 1.74 8.38 -37.64
N ALA A 80 1.73 9.72 -37.74
CA ALA A 80 2.31 10.45 -38.87
C ALA A 80 3.78 10.08 -39.19
N PRO A 81 4.69 9.88 -38.22
CA PRO A 81 6.04 9.40 -38.50
C PRO A 81 6.07 8.01 -39.15
N PHE A 82 5.15 7.11 -38.77
CA PHE A 82 5.03 5.79 -39.38
C PHE A 82 4.52 5.88 -40.82
N VAL A 83 3.54 6.75 -41.08
CA VAL A 83 3.01 7.01 -42.42
C VAL A 83 4.11 7.59 -43.33
N TYR A 84 4.89 8.54 -42.82
CA TYR A 84 6.06 9.07 -43.51
C TYR A 84 7.11 8.00 -43.78
N LEU A 85 7.39 7.14 -42.79
CA LEU A 85 8.35 6.05 -42.93
C LEU A 85 7.95 5.11 -44.07
N ILE A 86 6.66 4.80 -44.24
CA ILE A 86 6.18 3.99 -45.37
C ILE A 86 6.57 4.61 -46.72
N GLU A 87 6.50 5.94 -46.85
CA GLU A 87 6.81 6.65 -48.10
C GLU A 87 8.32 6.66 -48.41
N VAL A 88 9.16 6.83 -47.40
CA VAL A 88 10.61 6.92 -47.60
C VAL A 88 11.35 5.60 -47.44
N PHE A 89 10.66 4.54 -46.99
CA PHE A 89 11.25 3.23 -46.70
C PHE A 89 12.14 2.68 -47.84
N PRO A 90 11.75 2.74 -49.13
CA PRO A 90 12.59 2.23 -50.22
C PRO A 90 13.93 2.96 -50.40
N GLN A 91 14.07 4.16 -49.82
CA GLN A 91 15.26 4.99 -49.93
C GLN A 91 16.29 4.70 -48.82
N LEU A 92 15.93 3.88 -47.82
CA LEU A 92 16.78 3.56 -46.69
C LEU A 92 17.77 2.43 -47.06
N SER A 93 19.00 2.55 -46.59
CA SER A 93 20.11 1.65 -46.92
C SER A 93 19.83 0.19 -46.57
N PHE A 94 19.13 -0.05 -45.46
CA PHE A 94 18.75 -1.39 -44.98
C PHE A 94 17.46 -1.94 -45.62
N ALA A 95 16.82 -1.19 -46.55
CA ALA A 95 15.68 -1.66 -47.31
C ALA A 95 16.06 -2.32 -48.65
N GLN A 96 17.36 -2.30 -49.02
CA GLN A 96 17.86 -2.79 -50.31
C GLN A 96 17.70 -4.31 -50.52
N ASP A 97 17.64 -5.09 -49.43
CA ASP A 97 17.52 -6.55 -49.47
C ASP A 97 16.05 -7.05 -49.49
N ILE A 98 15.07 -6.15 -49.62
CA ILE A 98 13.64 -6.47 -49.57
C ILE A 98 13.08 -6.61 -50.98
N ASP A 99 12.30 -7.66 -51.21
CA ASP A 99 11.69 -7.92 -52.52
C ASP A 99 10.81 -6.74 -52.97
N SER A 100 11.04 -6.26 -54.20
CA SER A 100 10.26 -5.23 -54.86
C SER A 100 8.75 -5.53 -54.92
N ALA A 101 8.35 -6.81 -54.93
CA ALA A 101 6.95 -7.23 -54.91
C ALA A 101 6.22 -6.89 -53.59
N ASP A 102 6.98 -6.73 -52.50
CA ASP A 102 6.46 -6.32 -51.20
C ASP A 102 6.34 -4.80 -51.06
N LEU A 103 6.93 -4.00 -51.95
CA LEU A 103 6.78 -2.54 -51.93
C LEU A 103 5.45 -2.15 -52.59
N THR A 104 4.65 -1.37 -51.85
CA THR A 104 3.37 -0.82 -52.33
C THR A 104 3.40 0.68 -52.29
N ASP A 105 2.63 1.31 -53.17
CA ASP A 105 2.48 2.76 -53.20
C ASP A 105 2.14 3.32 -51.81
N PRO A 106 2.78 4.44 -51.42
CA PRO A 106 2.55 5.05 -50.13
C PRO A 106 1.11 5.54 -49.97
N PRO A 107 0.58 5.52 -48.74
CA PRO A 107 -0.80 5.89 -48.46
C PRO A 107 -0.98 7.42 -48.57
N LYS A 108 -1.45 7.90 -49.73
CA LYS A 108 -1.69 9.34 -50.02
C LYS A 108 -3.17 9.73 -50.08
N SER A 109 -4.06 8.75 -49.98
CA SER A 109 -5.52 8.88 -50.03
C SER A 109 -6.18 7.88 -49.11
N VAL A 110 -7.47 8.06 -48.85
CA VAL A 110 -8.24 7.13 -48.00
C VAL A 110 -8.18 5.70 -48.55
N ASP A 111 -8.39 5.51 -49.85
CA ASP A 111 -8.36 4.20 -50.48
C ASP A 111 -6.96 3.57 -50.50
N SER A 112 -5.91 4.36 -50.81
CA SER A 112 -4.54 3.84 -50.79
C SER A 112 -4.10 3.46 -49.38
N MET A 113 -4.49 4.22 -48.36
CA MET A 113 -4.25 3.89 -46.95
C MET A 113 -4.99 2.62 -46.52
N ALA A 114 -6.26 2.51 -46.86
CA ALA A 114 -7.07 1.34 -46.59
C ALA A 114 -6.51 0.07 -47.28
N ASN A 115 -6.09 0.19 -48.54
CA ASN A 115 -5.47 -0.90 -49.31
C ASN A 115 -4.11 -1.30 -48.74
N TRP A 116 -3.27 -0.34 -48.35
CA TRP A 116 -1.94 -0.60 -47.81
C TRP A 116 -2.01 -1.42 -46.52
N PHE A 117 -2.80 -0.97 -45.54
CA PHE A 117 -2.99 -1.72 -44.28
C PHE A 117 -3.64 -3.08 -44.50
N THR A 118 -4.59 -3.18 -45.43
CA THR A 118 -5.22 -4.46 -45.76
C THR A 118 -4.21 -5.45 -46.34
N LYS A 119 -3.44 -5.06 -47.37
CA LYS A 119 -2.45 -5.96 -48.00
C LYS A 119 -1.38 -6.44 -47.01
N LYS A 120 -0.98 -5.60 -46.05
CA LYS A 120 0.04 -5.93 -45.04
C LYS A 120 -0.45 -6.74 -43.85
N LEU A 121 -1.76 -6.85 -43.66
CA LEU A 121 -2.35 -7.60 -42.55
C LEU A 121 -3.10 -8.86 -43.01
N LEU A 122 -3.17 -9.12 -44.32
CA LEU A 122 -3.86 -10.30 -44.84
C LEU A 122 -3.14 -11.61 -44.51
N PRO A 123 -3.87 -12.71 -44.27
CA PRO A 123 -3.27 -14.05 -44.16
C PRO A 123 -2.44 -14.36 -45.41
N GLY A 124 -1.18 -14.78 -45.23
CA GLY A 124 -0.25 -15.09 -46.33
C GLY A 124 0.56 -13.90 -46.86
N SER A 125 0.38 -12.67 -46.34
CA SER A 125 1.28 -11.56 -46.66
C SER A 125 2.65 -11.73 -46.00
N SER A 126 3.73 -11.34 -46.68
CA SER A 126 5.08 -11.26 -46.11
C SER A 126 5.11 -10.31 -44.90
N PRO A 127 5.39 -10.81 -43.68
CA PRO A 127 5.35 -9.99 -42.46
C PRO A 127 6.58 -9.09 -42.29
N SER A 128 7.63 -9.32 -43.08
CA SER A 128 8.97 -8.74 -42.94
C SER A 128 8.98 -7.21 -42.94
N ILE A 129 8.26 -6.57 -43.87
CA ILE A 129 8.18 -5.10 -43.94
C ILE A 129 7.43 -4.54 -42.73
N TRP A 130 6.33 -5.16 -42.33
CA TRP A 130 5.52 -4.69 -41.20
C TRP A 130 6.32 -4.70 -39.89
N PHE A 131 7.07 -5.77 -39.64
CA PHE A 131 7.95 -5.88 -38.48
C PHE A 131 9.08 -4.86 -38.51
N LEU A 132 9.72 -4.68 -39.68
CA LEU A 132 10.85 -3.77 -39.81
C LEU A 132 10.43 -2.30 -39.63
N LEU A 133 9.28 -1.88 -40.17
CA LEU A 133 8.74 -0.54 -39.96
C LEU A 133 8.47 -0.25 -38.47
N LEU A 134 7.85 -1.21 -37.76
CA LEU A 134 7.60 -1.06 -36.32
C LEU A 134 8.91 -1.04 -35.51
N ARG A 135 9.92 -1.82 -35.91
CA ARG A 135 11.28 -1.81 -35.30
C ARG A 135 12.01 -0.49 -35.52
N VAL A 136 11.99 0.07 -36.73
CA VAL A 136 12.61 1.38 -37.01
C VAL A 136 11.93 2.48 -36.19
N CYS A 137 10.60 2.43 -36.03
CA CYS A 137 9.87 3.35 -35.15
C CYS A 137 10.10 3.12 -33.64
N CYS A 138 10.89 2.13 -33.22
CA CYS A 138 11.37 2.07 -31.82
C CYS A 138 12.31 3.24 -31.51
N TYR A 139 13.04 3.69 -32.53
CA TYR A 139 13.91 4.85 -32.46
C TYR A 139 13.07 6.12 -32.63
N ASN A 140 13.23 7.07 -31.70
CA ASN A 140 12.65 8.39 -31.80
C ASN A 140 13.49 9.28 -32.72
N TRP A 141 13.41 9.01 -34.02
CA TRP A 141 14.08 9.82 -35.04
C TRP A 141 13.36 11.15 -35.32
N THR A 142 12.27 11.45 -34.58
CA THR A 142 11.59 12.76 -34.59
C THR A 142 12.15 13.75 -33.56
N ASP A 143 13.21 13.36 -32.83
CA ASP A 143 13.92 14.23 -31.90
C ASP A 143 15.31 14.57 -32.47
N VAL A 144 15.48 15.83 -32.87
CA VAL A 144 16.71 16.36 -33.48
C VAL A 144 17.76 16.78 -32.46
N SER A 145 17.48 16.68 -31.16
CA SER A 145 18.45 17.06 -30.11
C SER A 145 19.66 16.11 -30.03
N LEU A 146 19.59 14.95 -30.68
CA LEU A 146 20.63 13.93 -30.65
C LEU A 146 21.21 13.66 -32.04
N SER A 147 22.52 13.41 -32.09
CA SER A 147 23.23 13.04 -33.31
C SER A 147 22.74 11.71 -33.89
N TYR A 148 22.27 10.80 -33.03
CA TYR A 148 21.64 9.53 -33.37
C TYR A 148 20.27 9.38 -32.69
N PRO A 149 19.28 8.77 -33.34
CA PRO A 149 17.96 8.54 -32.75
C PRO A 149 18.05 7.73 -31.45
N ALA A 150 17.57 8.28 -30.34
CA ALA A 150 17.41 7.50 -29.10
C ALA A 150 16.16 6.64 -29.15
N LEU A 151 16.15 5.49 -28.48
CA LEU A 151 14.95 4.67 -28.33
C LEU A 151 13.87 5.41 -27.53
N HIS A 152 12.60 5.23 -27.91
CA HIS A 152 11.47 5.81 -27.20
C HIS A 152 11.40 5.33 -25.74
N LYS A 153 10.88 6.20 -24.84
CA LYS A 153 10.44 5.76 -23.51
C LYS A 153 9.28 4.75 -23.64
N LEU A 154 9.18 3.82 -22.69
CA LEU A 154 8.20 2.72 -22.68
C LEU A 154 6.75 3.17 -22.95
N ASN A 155 6.26 4.20 -22.26
CA ASN A 155 4.91 4.74 -22.49
C ASN A 155 4.75 5.42 -23.86
N GLY A 156 5.83 6.07 -24.35
CA GLY A 156 5.82 6.75 -25.64
C GLY A 156 5.63 5.75 -26.78
N TYR A 157 6.44 4.68 -26.78
CA TYR A 157 6.32 3.62 -27.77
C TYR A 157 5.01 2.84 -27.63
N ARG A 158 4.54 2.57 -26.40
CA ARG A 158 3.22 1.95 -26.16
C ARG A 158 2.08 2.76 -26.80
N GLN A 159 2.08 4.08 -26.63
CA GLN A 159 1.06 4.97 -27.22
C GLN A 159 1.15 5.03 -28.74
N PHE A 160 2.36 4.99 -29.30
CA PHE A 160 2.59 4.87 -30.73
C PHE A 160 2.01 3.56 -31.30
N VAL A 161 2.29 2.42 -30.68
CA VAL A 161 1.73 1.13 -31.14
C VAL A 161 0.19 1.14 -31.03
N ASP A 162 -0.36 1.77 -29.99
CA ASP A 162 -1.81 1.96 -29.82
C ASP A 162 -2.43 2.74 -30.98
N SER A 163 -1.77 3.81 -31.45
CA SER A 163 -2.23 4.60 -32.60
C SER A 163 -2.15 3.81 -33.91
N ILE A 164 -1.09 3.05 -34.14
CA ILE A 164 -0.97 2.18 -35.33
C ILE A 164 -2.06 1.10 -35.32
N ARG A 165 -2.34 0.49 -34.17
CA ARG A 165 -3.42 -0.50 -34.04
C ARG A 165 -4.78 0.09 -34.39
N ALA A 166 -5.08 1.29 -33.89
CA ALA A 166 -6.34 1.97 -34.21
C ALA A 166 -6.43 2.30 -35.71
N LEU A 167 -5.37 2.90 -36.26
CA LEU A 167 -5.30 3.30 -37.66
C LEU A 167 -5.49 2.09 -38.61
N ALA A 168 -4.78 0.99 -38.34
CA ALA A 168 -4.87 -0.25 -39.11
C ALA A 168 -6.27 -0.89 -39.02
N THR A 169 -6.84 -0.99 -37.82
CA THR A 169 -8.17 -1.59 -37.61
C THR A 169 -9.23 -0.86 -38.42
N TYR A 170 -9.27 0.46 -38.29
CA TYR A 170 -10.25 1.28 -39.01
C TYR A 170 -10.02 1.27 -40.53
N SER A 171 -8.77 1.25 -40.99
CA SER A 171 -8.42 1.18 -42.41
C SER A 171 -8.90 -0.11 -43.09
N VAL A 172 -8.70 -1.27 -42.45
CA VAL A 172 -9.14 -2.56 -42.98
C VAL A 172 -10.66 -2.69 -42.99
N LEU A 173 -11.34 -2.23 -41.93
CA LEU A 173 -12.80 -2.20 -41.88
C LEU A 173 -13.38 -1.28 -42.96
N TYR A 174 -12.76 -0.12 -43.20
CA TYR A 174 -13.16 0.79 -44.28
C TYR A 174 -13.03 0.11 -45.64
N ARG A 175 -11.90 -0.57 -45.91
CA ARG A 175 -11.70 -1.28 -47.18
C ARG A 175 -12.78 -2.32 -47.42
N TYR A 176 -13.11 -3.11 -46.40
CA TYR A 176 -14.15 -4.13 -46.47
C TYR A 176 -15.54 -3.54 -46.76
N LEU A 177 -15.89 -2.45 -46.10
CA LEU A 177 -17.21 -1.82 -46.25
C LEU A 177 -17.43 -1.19 -47.63
N ASN A 178 -16.38 -0.68 -48.26
CA ASN A 178 -16.50 0.07 -49.52
C ASN A 178 -16.17 -0.74 -50.77
N HIS A 179 -15.37 -1.80 -50.64
CA HIS A 179 -14.83 -2.54 -51.78
C HIS A 179 -15.02 -4.06 -51.66
N GLY A 180 -15.83 -4.53 -50.71
CA GLY A 180 -16.30 -5.92 -50.62
C GLY A 180 -15.30 -6.91 -50.03
N ALA A 181 -15.49 -8.19 -50.37
CA ALA A 181 -14.75 -9.33 -49.83
C ALA A 181 -13.25 -9.19 -50.04
N ILE A 182 -12.47 -9.55 -49.00
CA ILE A 182 -11.02 -9.57 -49.06
C ILE A 182 -10.60 -10.99 -49.52
N ALA A 183 -9.63 -11.08 -50.44
CA ALA A 183 -9.20 -12.38 -50.96
C ALA A 183 -8.72 -13.31 -49.82
N GLY A 184 -9.27 -14.53 -49.75
CA GLY A 184 -8.97 -15.50 -48.67
C GLY A 184 -10.15 -15.89 -47.75
N ASP A 185 -11.39 -15.51 -48.08
CA ASP A 185 -12.64 -15.93 -47.40
C ASP A 185 -12.78 -15.57 -45.91
N SER A 186 -11.91 -14.71 -45.36
CA SER A 186 -12.05 -14.21 -44.00
C SER A 186 -12.88 -12.92 -43.96
N LYS A 187 -13.86 -12.81 -43.07
CA LYS A 187 -14.52 -11.53 -42.78
C LYS A 187 -13.47 -10.54 -42.25
N ALA A 188 -13.54 -9.25 -42.59
CA ALA A 188 -12.49 -8.28 -42.25
C ALA A 188 -12.20 -8.12 -40.75
N ASP A 189 -13.16 -8.49 -39.91
CA ASP A 189 -13.00 -8.59 -38.47
C ASP A 189 -12.20 -9.82 -38.04
N GLU A 190 -12.22 -10.94 -38.77
CA GLU A 190 -11.44 -12.15 -38.45
C GLU A 190 -9.94 -11.90 -38.43
N ILE A 191 -9.41 -10.97 -39.23
CA ILE A 191 -8.00 -10.51 -39.17
C ILE A 191 -7.64 -10.05 -37.74
N PHE A 192 -8.58 -9.42 -37.05
CA PHE A 192 -8.38 -8.83 -35.72
C PHE A 192 -8.87 -9.72 -34.58
N LEU A 193 -9.91 -10.51 -34.84
CA LEU A 193 -10.63 -11.33 -33.87
C LEU A 193 -10.02 -12.74 -33.73
N THR A 194 -9.38 -13.24 -34.78
CA THR A 194 -8.78 -14.58 -34.82
C THR A 194 -7.27 -14.50 -35.02
N SER A 195 -6.58 -15.63 -34.94
CA SER A 195 -5.12 -15.71 -35.10
C SER A 195 -4.67 -15.91 -36.55
N VAL A 196 -5.48 -15.54 -37.54
CA VAL A 196 -5.18 -15.77 -38.97
C VAL A 196 -4.14 -14.83 -39.57
N SER A 197 -3.91 -13.65 -38.96
CA SER A 197 -2.93 -12.67 -39.43
C SER A 197 -1.67 -12.70 -38.56
N GLU A 198 -0.58 -13.24 -39.10
CA GLU A 198 0.73 -13.25 -38.44
C GLU A 198 1.24 -11.82 -38.09
N PRO A 199 1.21 -10.84 -39.02
CA PRO A 199 1.60 -9.45 -38.71
C PRO A 199 0.81 -8.86 -37.54
N TRP A 200 -0.49 -9.11 -37.48
CA TRP A 200 -1.35 -8.59 -36.42
C TRP A 200 -1.15 -9.31 -35.08
N ASN A 201 -1.00 -10.63 -35.09
CA ASN A 201 -0.71 -11.42 -33.90
C ASN A 201 0.59 -10.95 -33.23
N TRP A 202 1.63 -10.70 -34.03
CA TRP A 202 2.88 -10.16 -33.55
C TRP A 202 2.70 -8.79 -32.89
N THR A 203 1.99 -7.86 -33.55
CA THR A 203 1.70 -6.53 -32.99
C THR A 203 0.89 -6.61 -31.70
N LYS A 204 -0.08 -7.54 -31.61
CA LYS A 204 -0.89 -7.78 -30.41
C LYS A 204 -0.03 -8.28 -29.26
N ASN A 205 0.84 -9.25 -29.51
CA ASN A 205 1.76 -9.81 -28.50
C ASN A 205 2.79 -8.77 -28.04
N MET A 206 3.35 -8.00 -28.98
CA MET A 206 4.24 -6.88 -28.67
C MET A 206 3.56 -5.84 -27.80
N TYR A 207 2.36 -5.39 -28.18
CA TYR A 207 1.59 -4.44 -27.39
C TYR A 207 1.29 -4.99 -25.99
N HIS A 208 0.95 -6.28 -25.87
CA HIS A 208 0.70 -6.91 -24.58
C HIS A 208 1.94 -6.90 -23.69
N LYS A 209 3.11 -7.26 -24.23
CA LYS A 209 4.40 -7.16 -23.51
C LYS A 209 4.71 -5.73 -23.09
N LEU A 210 4.53 -4.75 -23.99
CA LEU A 210 4.75 -3.31 -23.69
C LEU A 210 3.77 -2.78 -22.64
N ALA A 211 2.51 -3.19 -22.69
CA ALA A 211 1.50 -2.78 -21.73
C ALA A 211 1.73 -3.39 -20.35
N THR A 212 2.16 -4.65 -20.29
CA THR A 212 2.56 -5.35 -19.07
C THR A 212 3.80 -4.73 -18.45
N ALA A 213 4.87 -4.54 -19.24
CA ALA A 213 6.08 -3.86 -18.79
C ALA A 213 5.78 -2.42 -18.33
N TYR A 214 4.87 -1.69 -19.00
CA TYR A 214 4.47 -0.37 -18.56
C TYR A 214 3.65 -0.40 -17.26
N GLN A 215 2.79 -1.39 -17.07
CA GLN A 215 2.11 -1.61 -15.79
C GLN A 215 3.12 -1.91 -14.68
N ASP A 216 4.13 -2.74 -14.94
CA ASP A 216 5.19 -3.05 -13.99
C ASP A 216 6.09 -1.85 -13.70
N TYR A 217 6.45 -1.06 -14.72
CA TYR A 217 7.21 0.19 -14.59
C TYR A 217 6.40 1.27 -13.85
N THR A 218 5.08 1.27 -13.98
CA THR A 218 4.16 2.18 -13.27
C THR A 218 3.65 1.63 -11.94
N LYS A 219 4.05 0.41 -11.54
CA LYS A 219 3.95 0.01 -10.13
C LYS A 219 4.76 1.06 -9.38
N PHE A 220 4.05 1.91 -8.64
CA PHE A 220 4.65 3.05 -7.95
C PHE A 220 5.94 2.58 -7.25
N ASN A 221 7.07 3.21 -7.58
CA ASN A 221 8.33 2.99 -6.89
C ASN A 221 8.18 3.47 -5.44
N VAL A 222 7.54 2.64 -4.62
CA VAL A 222 7.36 2.85 -3.20
C VAL A 222 8.38 2.01 -2.48
N LYS A 223 9.42 2.66 -1.97
CA LYS A 223 10.45 2.00 -1.16
C LYS A 223 10.18 2.27 0.30
N VAL A 224 10.20 1.23 1.13
CA VAL A 224 10.07 1.39 2.58
C VAL A 224 11.37 1.98 3.13
N CYS A 225 11.24 3.08 3.88
CA CYS A 225 12.33 3.78 4.55
C CYS A 225 12.10 3.74 6.06
N LYS A 226 12.70 2.74 6.71
CA LYS A 226 12.61 2.59 8.17
C LYS A 226 13.21 3.82 8.87
N PRO A 227 12.71 4.25 10.05
CA PRO A 227 11.79 3.52 10.93
C PRO A 227 10.28 3.73 10.65
N ASP A 228 9.87 4.79 9.96
CA ASP A 228 8.46 5.21 9.89
C ASP A 228 8.11 5.97 8.59
N ALA A 229 8.84 5.69 7.51
CA ALA A 229 8.68 6.39 6.24
C ALA A 229 8.59 5.47 5.03
N VAL A 230 8.13 6.06 3.93
CA VAL A 230 8.16 5.51 2.59
C VAL A 230 8.68 6.56 1.62
N LEU A 231 9.46 6.15 0.62
CA LEU A 231 9.82 6.98 -0.51
C LEU A 231 8.82 6.74 -1.64
N ILE A 232 8.21 7.82 -2.14
CA ILE A 232 7.23 7.78 -3.23
C ILE A 232 7.68 8.80 -4.26
N SER A 233 7.92 8.36 -5.49
CA SER A 233 8.44 9.25 -6.55
C SER A 233 9.72 10.01 -6.13
N GLY A 234 10.55 9.39 -5.27
CA GLY A 234 11.75 10.02 -4.70
C GLY A 234 11.53 10.97 -3.52
N LYS A 235 10.28 11.23 -3.12
CA LYS A 235 9.93 12.08 -1.97
C LYS A 235 9.72 11.25 -0.72
N LYS A 236 10.24 11.71 0.43
CA LYS A 236 10.07 11.04 1.72
C LYS A 236 8.72 11.42 2.33
N PHE A 237 7.88 10.42 2.61
CA PHE A 237 6.61 10.55 3.30
C PHE A 237 6.65 9.69 4.57
N SER A 238 6.65 10.35 5.74
CA SER A 238 6.86 9.72 7.05
C SER A 238 5.73 9.96 8.04
N ARG A 239 5.71 9.22 9.15
CA ARG A 239 4.86 9.52 10.31
C ARG A 239 4.99 10.98 10.74
N SER A 240 6.22 11.48 10.88
CA SER A 240 6.48 12.88 11.24
C SER A 240 5.92 13.89 10.25
N TYR A 241 5.98 13.58 8.94
CA TYR A 241 5.37 14.40 7.90
C TYR A 241 3.85 14.55 8.13
N ILE A 242 3.18 13.44 8.44
CA ILE A 242 1.73 13.42 8.71
C ILE A 242 1.42 14.18 10.00
N GLN A 243 2.15 13.91 11.08
CA GLN A 243 1.96 14.55 12.38
C GLN A 243 2.10 16.06 12.29
N GLU A 244 3.14 16.55 11.60
CA GLU A 244 3.35 17.98 11.43
C GLU A 244 2.28 18.60 10.53
N PHE A 245 1.89 17.93 9.43
CA PHE A 245 0.78 18.40 8.59
C PHE A 245 -0.48 18.54 9.43
N TYR A 246 -0.83 17.51 10.19
CA TYR A 246 -2.01 17.48 11.05
C TYR A 246 -1.96 18.60 12.11
N ALA A 247 -0.83 18.78 12.79
CA ALA A 247 -0.64 19.85 13.77
C ALA A 247 -0.77 21.25 13.15
N ASN A 248 -0.18 21.48 11.96
CA ASN A 248 -0.30 22.75 11.24
C ASN A 248 -1.75 23.07 10.85
N VAL A 249 -2.50 22.05 10.46
CA VAL A 249 -3.93 22.18 10.12
C VAL A 249 -4.77 22.48 11.35
N VAL A 250 -4.51 21.82 12.48
CA VAL A 250 -5.17 22.10 13.76
C VAL A 250 -4.91 23.54 14.20
N ALA A 251 -3.65 23.98 14.20
CA ALA A 251 -3.28 25.36 14.56
C ALA A 251 -3.97 26.39 13.65
N ARG A 252 -4.08 26.09 12.34
CA ARG A 252 -4.83 26.93 11.40
C ARG A 252 -6.32 26.97 11.73
N TYR A 253 -6.93 25.83 12.07
CA TYR A 253 -8.33 25.77 12.47
C TYR A 253 -8.60 26.60 13.74
N ASP A 254 -7.77 26.43 14.77
CA ASP A 254 -7.91 27.16 16.02
C ASP A 254 -7.71 28.67 15.82
N GLY A 255 -6.77 29.07 14.96
CA GLY A 255 -6.62 30.47 14.56
C GLY A 255 -7.88 31.07 13.91
N ARG A 256 -8.69 30.26 13.21
CA ARG A 256 -9.98 30.70 12.64
C ARG A 256 -11.06 30.85 13.70
N ILE A 257 -11.02 30.06 14.78
CA ILE A 257 -11.89 30.25 15.95
C ILE A 257 -11.64 31.64 16.58
N GLU A 258 -10.36 32.02 16.72
CA GLU A 258 -10.00 33.35 17.24
C GLU A 258 -10.50 34.49 16.33
N GLU A 259 -10.54 34.29 15.03
CA GLU A 259 -11.12 35.26 14.11
C GLU A 259 -12.65 35.36 14.25
N LEU A 260 -13.35 34.24 14.45
CA LEU A 260 -14.81 34.26 14.70
C LEU A 260 -15.16 35.00 16.00
N ARG A 261 -14.30 34.94 17.03
CA ARG A 261 -14.48 35.69 18.28
C ARG A 261 -14.54 37.21 18.08
N LYS A 262 -14.12 37.74 16.93
CA LYS A 262 -14.27 39.18 16.61
C LYS A 262 -15.73 39.54 16.33
N TYR A 263 -16.53 38.61 15.79
CA TYR A 263 -17.90 38.82 15.36
C TYR A 263 -18.94 38.24 16.32
N PHE A 264 -18.61 37.14 17.00
CA PHE A 264 -19.52 36.40 17.87
C PHE A 264 -19.00 36.36 19.32
N ALA A 265 -19.92 36.46 20.28
CA ALA A 265 -19.71 36.20 21.69
C ALA A 265 -19.85 34.70 21.97
N ASP A 266 -19.29 34.24 23.09
CA ASP A 266 -19.42 32.85 23.55
C ASP A 266 -18.94 31.82 22.51
N VAL A 267 -17.89 32.15 21.75
CA VAL A 267 -17.20 31.19 20.88
C VAL A 267 -16.14 30.44 21.70
N TRP A 268 -16.55 29.30 22.26
CA TRP A 268 -15.73 28.48 23.16
C TRP A 268 -14.69 27.66 22.38
N SER A 269 -13.75 27.01 23.08
CA SER A 269 -12.80 26.10 22.43
C SER A 269 -13.48 24.80 21.98
N VAL A 270 -12.85 24.08 21.05
CA VAL A 270 -13.32 22.78 20.58
C VAL A 270 -13.50 21.79 21.75
N GLU A 271 -12.50 21.70 22.61
CA GLU A 271 -12.48 20.81 23.77
C GLU A 271 -13.61 21.14 24.76
N ALA A 272 -13.80 22.42 25.09
CA ALA A 272 -14.84 22.83 26.03
C ALA A 272 -16.26 22.46 25.54
N ILE A 273 -16.52 22.58 24.23
CA ILE A 273 -17.81 22.21 23.64
C ILE A 273 -17.96 20.68 23.55
N ALA A 274 -16.90 19.96 23.20
CA ALA A 274 -16.93 18.51 23.17
C ALA A 274 -17.16 17.93 24.57
N GLU A 275 -16.52 18.47 25.62
CA GLU A 275 -16.72 18.06 27.01
C GLU A 275 -18.12 18.36 27.54
N SER A 276 -18.69 19.52 27.19
CA SER A 276 -20.00 19.93 27.68
C SER A 276 -21.16 19.13 27.06
N VAL A 277 -21.00 18.64 25.82
CA VAL A 277 -22.05 17.94 25.08
C VAL A 277 -21.70 16.48 24.76
N LEU A 278 -20.63 16.26 24.00
CA LEU A 278 -20.31 14.95 23.41
C LEU A 278 -19.71 13.98 24.44
N ASN A 279 -18.90 14.47 25.39
CA ASN A 279 -18.21 13.65 26.40
C ASN A 279 -18.86 13.72 27.79
N LYS A 280 -20.06 14.31 27.89
CA LYS A 280 -20.82 14.37 29.14
C LYS A 280 -21.01 12.95 29.68
N GLY A 281 -20.77 12.73 30.97
CA GLY A 281 -20.50 11.43 31.63
C GLY A 281 -21.42 10.22 31.33
N PRO A 282 -21.19 9.05 31.97
CA PRO A 282 -21.65 7.72 31.52
C PRO A 282 -23.16 7.52 31.33
N ASN A 283 -24.01 8.45 31.79
CA ASN A 283 -25.46 8.41 31.65
C ASN A 283 -25.99 9.00 30.32
N SER A 284 -25.15 9.59 29.48
CA SER A 284 -25.53 10.09 28.15
C SER A 284 -25.71 8.92 27.17
N LYS A 285 -26.95 8.49 26.93
CA LYS A 285 -27.26 7.41 25.97
C LYS A 285 -27.39 7.98 24.55
N PHE A 286 -26.30 8.02 23.79
CA PHE A 286 -26.33 8.24 22.34
C PHE A 286 -26.79 6.95 21.64
N VAL A 287 -28.10 6.69 21.64
CA VAL A 287 -28.67 5.51 20.99
C VAL A 287 -29.21 5.88 19.62
N GLU A 288 -28.63 5.29 18.59
CA GLU A 288 -29.09 5.39 17.22
C GLU A 288 -28.85 4.08 16.46
N SER A 289 -29.83 3.65 15.66
CA SER A 289 -29.66 2.51 14.76
C SER A 289 -28.98 2.95 13.47
N ARG A 290 -27.95 2.23 13.04
CA ARG A 290 -27.33 2.44 11.72
C ARG A 290 -28.19 1.94 10.57
N VAL A 291 -29.11 1.00 10.84
CA VAL A 291 -30.04 0.43 9.84
C VAL A 291 -31.24 1.36 9.62
N VAL A 292 -31.73 1.98 10.71
CA VAL A 292 -32.81 2.96 10.68
C VAL A 292 -32.33 4.24 11.35
N PRO A 293 -31.49 5.03 10.67
CA PRO A 293 -30.93 6.26 11.22
C PRO A 293 -32.02 7.29 11.52
N LYS A 294 -31.81 8.12 12.55
CA LYS A 294 -32.57 9.37 12.67
C LYS A 294 -32.25 10.26 11.47
N SER A 295 -33.19 11.11 11.10
CA SER A 295 -33.05 12.02 9.96
C SER A 295 -31.96 13.09 10.13
N SER A 296 -31.44 13.30 11.35
CA SER A 296 -30.35 14.23 11.65
C SER A 296 -29.62 13.82 12.93
N LEU A 297 -28.30 14.04 12.96
CA LEU A 297 -27.47 13.92 14.17
C LEU A 297 -27.98 14.80 15.32
N PHE A 298 -28.65 15.92 15.02
CA PHE A 298 -29.17 16.84 16.04
C PHE A 298 -30.20 16.17 16.95
N PHE A 299 -30.93 15.15 16.46
CA PHE A 299 -31.93 14.41 17.24
C PHE A 299 -31.32 13.39 18.21
N ILE A 300 -30.00 13.27 18.26
CA ILE A 300 -29.28 12.43 19.22
C ILE A 300 -29.06 13.18 20.54
N PHE A 301 -29.04 14.51 20.49
CA PHE A 301 -28.73 15.36 21.62
C PHE A 301 -29.98 16.08 22.14
N ASP A 302 -29.91 16.50 23.41
CA ASP A 302 -30.90 17.41 23.97
C ASP A 302 -30.80 18.80 23.31
N HIS A 303 -31.93 19.31 22.85
CA HIS A 303 -31.99 20.54 22.07
C HIS A 303 -31.59 21.78 22.89
N ALA A 304 -31.96 21.85 24.17
CA ALA A 304 -31.59 22.96 25.03
C ALA A 304 -30.08 23.00 25.27
N THR A 305 -29.46 21.83 25.48
CA THR A 305 -28.02 21.68 25.64
C THR A 305 -27.26 22.13 24.39
N LEU A 306 -27.72 21.75 23.19
CA LEU A 306 -27.11 22.19 21.93
C LEU A 306 -27.25 23.70 21.70
N LEU A 307 -28.44 24.26 21.93
CA LEU A 307 -28.69 25.69 21.76
C LEU A 307 -27.80 26.55 22.66
N ALA A 308 -27.52 26.10 23.88
CA ALA A 308 -26.64 26.80 24.81
C ALA A 308 -25.20 26.94 24.31
N GLN A 309 -24.77 26.12 23.34
CA GLN A 309 -23.42 26.17 22.75
C GLN A 309 -23.36 26.99 21.45
N VAL A 310 -24.49 27.49 20.95
CA VAL A 310 -24.54 28.27 19.70
C VAL A 310 -24.07 29.70 19.98
N PRO A 311 -23.04 30.21 19.29
CA PRO A 311 -22.54 31.56 19.49
C PRO A 311 -23.57 32.63 19.07
N HIS A 312 -23.55 33.77 19.76
CA HIS A 312 -24.45 34.89 19.49
C HIS A 312 -23.66 36.08 18.92
N PRO A 313 -24.26 36.89 18.01
CA PRO A 313 -23.61 38.10 17.51
C PRO A 313 -23.18 39.05 18.63
N LYS A 314 -21.98 39.64 18.51
CA LYS A 314 -21.58 40.71 19.42
C LYS A 314 -22.39 41.97 19.16
N SER A 315 -22.91 42.58 20.23
CA SER A 315 -23.60 43.85 20.16
C SER A 315 -22.72 44.94 19.54
N GLY A 316 -23.25 45.65 18.53
CA GLY A 316 -22.54 46.76 17.87
C GLY A 316 -21.51 46.34 16.82
N VAL A 317 -21.38 45.05 16.50
CA VAL A 317 -20.50 44.56 15.43
C VAL A 317 -21.34 44.17 14.21
N THR A 318 -21.03 44.74 13.05
CA THR A 318 -21.66 44.35 11.78
C THR A 318 -21.08 43.02 11.31
N ILE A 319 -21.95 42.04 11.03
CA ILE A 319 -21.55 40.75 10.47
C ILE A 319 -21.48 40.87 8.95
N GLU A 320 -20.30 40.65 8.39
CA GLU A 320 -20.09 40.55 6.94
C GLU A 320 -20.20 39.08 6.50
N PRO A 321 -21.26 38.70 5.75
CA PRO A 321 -21.52 37.30 5.41
C PRO A 321 -20.37 36.62 4.68
N ASP A 322 -19.73 37.33 3.73
CA ASP A 322 -18.62 36.80 2.94
C ASP A 322 -17.38 36.51 3.78
N VAL A 323 -17.09 37.36 4.78
CA VAL A 323 -15.95 37.17 5.68
C VAL A 323 -16.19 35.96 6.56
N VAL A 324 -17.37 35.83 7.16
CA VAL A 324 -17.73 34.66 7.98
C VAL A 324 -17.74 33.39 7.13
N ALA A 325 -18.32 33.45 5.93
CA ALA A 325 -18.32 32.34 4.98
C ALA A 325 -16.91 31.88 4.63
N LYS A 326 -15.99 32.83 4.38
CA LYS A 326 -14.58 32.53 4.15
C LYS A 326 -13.94 31.80 5.33
N ILE A 327 -14.11 32.31 6.54
CA ILE A 327 -13.53 31.72 7.76
C ILE A 327 -14.05 30.29 7.95
N VAL A 328 -15.36 30.06 7.84
CA VAL A 328 -15.97 28.73 8.01
C VAL A 328 -15.59 27.78 6.87
N THR A 329 -15.46 28.27 5.62
CA THR A 329 -14.94 27.46 4.50
C THR A 329 -13.49 27.03 4.77
N GLU A 330 -12.63 27.92 5.27
CA GLU A 330 -11.24 27.57 5.62
C GLU A 330 -11.15 26.53 6.76
N MET A 331 -12.01 26.65 7.78
CA MET A 331 -12.17 25.64 8.83
C MET A 331 -12.59 24.28 8.24
N GLY A 332 -13.50 24.29 7.27
CA GLY A 332 -13.94 23.09 6.55
C GLY A 332 -12.79 22.41 5.80
N VAL A 333 -11.96 23.16 5.08
CA VAL A 333 -10.77 22.62 4.38
C VAL A 333 -9.79 21.98 5.37
N CYS A 334 -9.55 22.62 6.52
CA CYS A 334 -8.70 22.05 7.56
C CYS A 334 -9.26 20.71 8.06
N LEU A 335 -10.56 20.67 8.36
CA LEU A 335 -11.23 19.48 8.83
C LEU A 335 -11.22 18.33 7.82
N MET A 336 -11.33 18.60 6.51
CA MET A 336 -11.19 17.56 5.48
C MET A 336 -9.82 16.86 5.57
N TRP A 337 -8.74 17.61 5.81
CA TRP A 337 -7.41 17.02 5.99
C TRP A 337 -7.24 16.28 7.30
N MET A 338 -7.87 16.75 8.38
CA MET A 338 -7.91 16.02 9.65
C MET A 338 -8.60 14.67 9.48
N ILE A 339 -9.79 14.64 8.86
CA ILE A 339 -10.53 13.41 8.52
C ILE A 339 -9.67 12.50 7.64
N TYR A 340 -9.02 13.05 6.61
CA TYR A 340 -8.19 12.28 5.69
C TYR A 340 -7.07 11.51 6.42
N PHE A 341 -6.31 12.17 7.32
CA PHE A 341 -5.22 11.51 8.05
C PHE A 341 -5.68 10.68 9.25
N SER A 342 -6.79 11.05 9.89
CA SER A 342 -7.37 10.31 11.01
C SER A 342 -7.91 8.94 10.58
N SER A 343 -8.43 8.86 9.36
CA SER A 343 -8.90 7.61 8.78
C SER A 343 -7.74 6.73 8.28
N THR A 344 -7.77 5.42 8.55
CA THR A 344 -6.68 4.51 8.16
C THR A 344 -6.56 4.32 6.66
N GLY A 345 -7.69 4.23 5.97
CA GLY A 345 -7.72 4.14 4.52
C GLY A 345 -7.88 5.53 3.90
N PRO A 346 -7.04 5.96 2.96
CA PRO A 346 -7.16 7.30 2.38
C PRO A 346 -8.47 7.44 1.58
N TYR A 347 -9.26 8.47 1.93
CA TYR A 347 -10.44 8.84 1.17
C TYR A 347 -10.09 9.45 -0.19
N ARG A 348 -10.99 9.30 -1.17
CA ARG A 348 -10.96 10.17 -2.34
C ARG A 348 -11.61 11.49 -1.99
N PHE A 349 -11.26 12.53 -2.76
CA PHE A 349 -11.91 13.81 -2.62
C PHE A 349 -13.46 13.74 -2.75
N PRO A 350 -14.02 13.01 -3.75
CA PRO A 350 -15.47 12.82 -3.84
C PRO A 350 -16.09 12.12 -2.61
N ASP A 351 -15.35 11.25 -1.93
CA ASP A 351 -15.87 10.55 -0.74
C ASP A 351 -16.00 11.49 0.47
N MET A 352 -15.14 12.51 0.55
CA MET A 352 -15.15 13.48 1.65
C MET A 352 -16.17 14.60 1.41
N VAL A 353 -16.33 15.07 0.17
CA VAL A 353 -17.23 16.21 -0.11
C VAL A 353 -18.71 15.86 0.08
N ILE A 354 -19.07 14.58 -0.06
CA ILE A 354 -20.45 14.07 0.09
C ILE A 354 -20.86 13.75 1.53
N LEU A 355 -20.01 14.05 2.52
CA LEU A 355 -20.36 13.76 3.91
C LEU A 355 -21.60 14.58 4.34
N LYS A 356 -22.57 13.88 4.92
CA LYS A 356 -23.86 14.39 5.38
C LYS A 356 -24.10 13.99 6.83
N TYR A 357 -24.55 14.95 7.63
CA TYR A 357 -24.97 14.76 9.01
C TYR A 357 -26.50 14.74 9.20
N ALA A 358 -27.26 15.05 8.14
CA ALA A 358 -28.71 14.98 8.12
C ALA A 358 -29.26 14.74 6.70
N GLY A 359 -30.54 14.44 6.62
CA GLY A 359 -31.23 14.11 5.38
C GLY A 359 -30.97 12.67 4.91
N ASN A 360 -31.39 12.38 3.69
CA ASN A 360 -31.26 11.05 3.14
C ASN A 360 -29.82 10.72 2.71
N ASN A 361 -29.49 9.44 2.84
CA ASN A 361 -28.13 8.91 2.69
C ASN A 361 -27.12 9.59 3.66
N ARG A 362 -27.58 9.96 4.87
CA ARG A 362 -26.68 10.37 5.96
C ARG A 362 -25.63 9.28 6.18
N ASN A 363 -24.37 9.69 6.24
CA ASN A 363 -23.21 8.80 6.29
C ASN A 363 -22.29 9.08 7.49
N LEU A 364 -22.68 10.00 8.37
CA LEU A 364 -22.01 10.27 9.64
C LEU A 364 -22.81 9.74 10.82
N PHE A 365 -22.15 8.96 11.67
CA PHE A 365 -22.69 8.35 12.87
C PHE A 365 -21.75 8.62 14.05
N ILE A 366 -22.27 8.47 15.27
CA ILE A 366 -21.48 8.60 16.50
C ILE A 366 -21.49 7.25 17.19
N ASP A 367 -20.31 6.72 17.46
CA ASP A 367 -20.16 5.50 18.24
C ASP A 367 -20.52 5.76 19.70
N ALA A 368 -21.36 4.89 20.27
CA ALA A 368 -21.88 5.08 21.61
C ALA A 368 -20.81 4.85 22.68
N GLU A 369 -19.80 4.03 22.44
CA GLU A 369 -18.77 3.71 23.44
C GLU A 369 -17.61 4.69 23.39
N SER A 370 -16.97 4.82 22.21
CA SER A 370 -15.79 5.67 22.01
C SER A 370 -16.12 7.16 21.90
N ARG A 371 -17.40 7.52 21.69
CA ARG A 371 -17.85 8.89 21.41
C ARG A 371 -17.10 9.53 20.23
N CYS A 372 -16.69 8.70 19.27
CA CYS A 372 -16.01 9.11 18.05
C CYS A 372 -16.96 9.01 16.86
N PHE A 373 -16.66 9.75 15.80
CA PHE A 373 -17.47 9.72 14.57
C PHE A 373 -17.09 8.52 13.70
N ASP A 374 -18.11 7.80 13.24
CA ASP A 374 -18.01 6.78 12.21
C ASP A 374 -18.52 7.32 10.88
N ILE A 375 -17.74 7.09 9.83
CA ILE A 375 -18.06 7.47 8.46
C ILE A 375 -18.35 6.21 7.66
N ILE A 376 -19.55 6.10 7.08
CA ILE A 376 -19.97 4.95 6.29
C ILE A 376 -20.18 5.36 4.82
N THR A 377 -19.28 4.95 3.92
CA THR A 377 -19.39 5.24 2.48
C THR A 377 -19.39 3.96 1.65
N SER A 378 -19.98 4.00 0.46
CA SER A 378 -20.21 2.83 -0.41
C SER A 378 -19.29 2.77 -1.65
N TYR A 379 -18.23 3.59 -1.69
CA TYR A 379 -17.39 3.72 -2.87
C TYR A 379 -16.54 2.45 -3.12
N SER A 380 -16.72 1.81 -4.28
CA SER A 380 -15.80 0.80 -4.81
C SER A 380 -15.46 1.03 -6.29
N LYS A 381 -14.20 0.78 -6.67
CA LYS A 381 -13.78 0.73 -8.10
C LYS A 381 -14.55 -0.33 -8.89
N THR A 382 -15.07 -1.36 -8.23
CA THR A 382 -15.77 -2.49 -8.86
C THR A 382 -17.26 -2.23 -9.10
N ARG A 383 -17.77 -1.03 -8.77
CA ARG A 383 -19.21 -0.67 -8.86
C ARG A 383 -20.16 -1.58 -8.05
N THR A 384 -19.62 -2.43 -7.18
CA THR A 384 -20.38 -3.20 -6.19
C THR A 384 -20.49 -2.39 -4.91
N ALA A 385 -21.71 -2.18 -4.42
CA ALA A 385 -22.01 -1.36 -3.25
C ALA A 385 -21.60 -2.09 -1.95
N ASN A 386 -20.30 -2.03 -1.62
CA ASN A 386 -19.81 -2.51 -0.33
C ASN A 386 -19.65 -1.29 0.58
N TYR A 387 -20.42 -1.25 1.68
CA TYR A 387 -20.32 -0.19 2.67
C TYR A 387 -19.02 -0.37 3.49
N LEU A 388 -18.24 0.70 3.60
CA LEU A 388 -17.00 0.78 4.36
C LEU A 388 -17.23 1.72 5.54
N CYS A 389 -17.06 1.21 6.76
CA CYS A 389 -17.07 2.01 7.98
C CYS A 389 -15.63 2.40 8.37
N LYS A 390 -15.37 3.69 8.55
CA LYS A 390 -14.10 4.18 9.11
C LYS A 390 -14.37 5.09 10.30
N SER A 391 -13.75 4.77 11.42
CA SER A 391 -13.85 5.54 12.67
C SER A 391 -12.76 6.60 12.71
N LEU A 392 -13.10 7.79 13.19
CA LEU A 392 -12.16 8.89 13.42
C LEU A 392 -11.56 8.82 14.82
N ASP A 393 -10.38 9.40 15.01
CA ASP A 393 -9.79 9.57 16.34
C ASP A 393 -10.58 10.60 17.17
N LYS A 394 -10.33 10.61 18.47
CA LYS A 394 -11.09 11.47 19.40
C LYS A 394 -10.94 12.96 19.09
N LYS A 395 -9.72 13.40 18.79
CA LYS A 395 -9.45 14.81 18.50
C LYS A 395 -10.14 15.21 17.19
N THR A 396 -9.99 14.44 16.11
CA THR A 396 -10.71 14.76 14.85
C THR A 396 -12.23 14.77 15.04
N SER A 397 -12.76 13.84 15.84
CA SER A 397 -14.19 13.75 16.15
C SER A 397 -14.71 15.01 16.85
N ASP A 398 -13.95 15.55 17.80
CA ASP A 398 -14.34 16.77 18.54
C ASP A 398 -14.29 18.02 17.64
N TYR A 399 -13.31 18.12 16.73
CA TYR A 399 -13.26 19.18 15.73
C TYR A 399 -14.39 19.08 14.69
N LEU A 400 -14.75 17.86 14.27
CA LEU A 400 -15.90 17.62 13.39
C LEU A 400 -17.21 18.00 14.08
N PHE A 401 -17.36 17.64 15.36
CA PHE A 401 -18.49 18.03 16.19
C PHE A 401 -18.60 19.56 16.27
N TYR A 402 -17.53 20.25 16.68
CA TYR A 402 -17.51 21.71 16.73
C TYR A 402 -17.89 22.33 15.38
N TYR A 403 -17.34 21.82 14.28
CA TYR A 403 -17.66 22.34 12.96
C TYR A 403 -19.17 22.25 12.65
N ILE A 404 -19.76 21.05 12.81
CA ILE A 404 -21.17 20.79 12.49
C ILE A 404 -22.11 21.59 13.37
N PHE A 405 -21.85 21.68 14.67
CA PHE A 405 -22.79 22.26 15.64
C PHE A 405 -22.59 23.75 15.89
N VAL A 406 -21.36 24.26 15.73
CA VAL A 406 -20.98 25.64 16.07
C VAL A 406 -20.66 26.44 14.83
N ALA A 407 -19.64 26.04 14.06
CA ALA A 407 -19.19 26.81 12.90
C ALA A 407 -20.26 26.90 11.80
N ARG A 408 -21.01 25.81 11.57
CA ARG A 408 -22.14 25.82 10.63
C ARG A 408 -23.32 26.65 11.13
N ALA A 409 -23.56 26.72 12.44
CA ALA A 409 -24.60 27.58 13.01
C ALA A 409 -24.24 29.06 12.80
N VAL A 410 -22.97 29.42 13.05
CA VAL A 410 -22.40 30.75 12.75
C VAL A 410 -22.55 31.11 11.27
N LEU A 411 -22.23 30.19 10.36
CA LEU A 411 -22.41 30.40 8.93
C LEU A 411 -23.89 30.65 8.56
N LYS A 412 -24.81 29.82 9.06
CA LYS A 412 -26.25 29.98 8.80
C LYS A 412 -26.78 31.30 9.32
N HIS A 413 -26.31 31.73 10.50
CA HIS A 413 -26.66 33.05 11.03
C HIS A 413 -26.20 34.18 10.11
N ALA A 414 -24.96 34.11 9.62
CA ALA A 414 -24.41 35.13 8.73
C ALA A 414 -25.08 35.19 7.35
N LEU A 415 -25.46 34.04 6.78
CA LEU A 415 -26.15 33.98 5.48
C LEU A 415 -27.64 34.40 5.56
N GLY A 416 -28.26 34.30 6.73
CA GLY A 416 -29.66 34.65 6.95
C GLY A 416 -30.64 33.52 6.61
N LYS A 417 -31.89 33.66 7.08
CA LYS A 417 -32.95 32.65 6.94
C LYS A 417 -33.51 32.55 5.52
N ASP A 418 -33.44 33.65 4.77
CA ASP A 418 -34.00 33.76 3.41
C ASP A 418 -32.95 33.50 2.32
N TYR A 419 -31.81 32.91 2.68
CA TYR A 419 -30.72 32.64 1.76
C TYR A 419 -31.15 31.65 0.65
N CYS A 420 -30.97 32.04 -0.61
CA CYS A 420 -31.46 31.31 -1.78
C CYS A 420 -30.42 31.06 -2.88
N ASN A 421 -29.14 31.37 -2.62
CA ASN A 421 -28.11 31.42 -3.66
C ASN A 421 -27.40 30.08 -3.94
N MET A 422 -27.75 28.98 -3.26
CA MET A 422 -27.07 27.69 -3.52
C MET A 422 -27.30 27.23 -4.97
N SER A 423 -26.21 26.84 -5.63
CA SER A 423 -26.22 26.30 -6.98
C SER A 423 -26.98 24.97 -7.05
N ARG A 424 -27.75 24.76 -8.12
CA ARG A 424 -28.33 23.45 -8.46
C ARG A 424 -27.27 22.47 -8.97
N ASP A 425 -26.20 22.97 -9.56
CA ASP A 425 -24.99 22.18 -9.80
C ASP A 425 -24.04 22.37 -8.61
N LEU A 426 -24.20 21.52 -7.60
CA LEU A 426 -23.41 21.60 -6.36
C LEU A 426 -21.95 21.15 -6.51
N PHE A 427 -21.62 20.41 -7.59
CA PHE A 427 -20.36 19.66 -7.67
C PHE A 427 -19.34 20.25 -8.64
N GLN A 428 -19.75 20.81 -9.81
CA GLN A 428 -18.99 21.60 -10.80
C GLN A 428 -17.52 21.20 -11.19
N GLU A 429 -16.92 20.15 -10.62
CA GLU A 429 -15.50 19.79 -10.70
C GLU A 429 -15.30 18.27 -10.61
N THR A 430 -15.93 17.47 -11.47
CA THR A 430 -15.55 16.04 -11.58
C THR A 430 -15.34 15.58 -13.02
N ASP A 431 -14.10 15.18 -13.32
CA ASP A 431 -13.62 14.84 -14.66
C ASP A 431 -14.00 13.41 -15.10
N THR A 432 -14.54 12.57 -14.22
CA THR A 432 -14.79 11.15 -14.53
C THR A 432 -16.25 10.73 -14.34
N VAL A 433 -16.75 9.94 -15.30
CA VAL A 433 -18.13 9.41 -15.34
C VAL A 433 -18.50 8.62 -14.09
N ALA A 434 -17.55 7.91 -13.48
CA ALA A 434 -17.79 7.13 -12.27
C ALA A 434 -17.98 8.01 -11.03
N GLU A 435 -17.21 9.09 -10.90
CA GLU A 435 -17.34 10.05 -9.80
C GLU A 435 -18.63 10.84 -9.95
N GLN A 436 -18.96 11.28 -11.16
CA GLN A 436 -20.24 11.91 -11.46
C GLN A 436 -21.44 11.01 -11.13
N TYR A 437 -21.36 9.70 -11.41
CA TYR A 437 -22.42 8.75 -11.06
C TYR A 437 -22.65 8.65 -9.54
N LEU A 438 -21.58 8.56 -8.76
CA LEU A 438 -21.67 8.51 -7.29
C LEU A 438 -22.23 9.82 -6.73
N LEU A 439 -21.71 10.95 -7.16
CA LEU A 439 -22.20 12.26 -6.73
C LEU A 439 -23.69 12.44 -7.06
N ARG A 440 -24.11 12.01 -8.27
CA ARG A 440 -25.53 11.98 -8.65
C ARG A 440 -26.36 11.04 -7.79
N SER A 441 -25.85 9.87 -7.41
CA SER A 441 -26.60 8.93 -6.55
C SER A 441 -26.82 9.44 -5.12
N TYR A 442 -25.92 10.28 -4.60
CA TYR A 442 -26.07 10.94 -3.29
C TYR A 442 -26.98 12.19 -3.34
N LEU A 443 -27.24 12.72 -4.54
CA LEU A 443 -28.30 13.71 -4.81
C LEU A 443 -29.66 13.03 -5.02
N ALA A 444 -29.71 11.97 -5.83
CA ALA A 444 -30.93 11.47 -6.49
C ALA A 444 -31.80 10.48 -5.69
N ARG A 445 -31.83 10.55 -4.36
CA ARG A 445 -32.88 9.87 -3.58
C ARG A 445 -33.47 10.84 -2.56
N SER A 446 -34.77 11.07 -2.74
CA SER A 446 -35.69 11.99 -2.05
C SER A 446 -35.19 12.47 -0.70
N VAL A 447 -35.35 13.74 -0.36
CA VAL A 447 -35.41 14.17 1.06
C VAL A 447 -36.79 13.72 1.57
N GLY A 448 -36.88 13.14 2.77
CA GLY A 448 -38.06 12.44 3.25
C GLY A 448 -39.36 13.22 3.04
N GLY A 449 -40.41 12.57 2.53
CA GLY A 449 -41.72 13.19 2.28
C GLY A 449 -42.33 12.91 0.89
N GLY A 450 -41.52 12.50 -0.10
CA GLY A 450 -42.00 12.23 -1.47
C GLY A 450 -41.87 13.41 -2.44
N ASP A 451 -41.40 14.57 -1.98
CA ASP A 451 -41.14 15.74 -2.83
C ASP A 451 -39.90 15.53 -3.74
N SER A 452 -39.98 15.98 -5.00
CA SER A 452 -38.81 16.05 -5.90
C SER A 452 -37.96 17.28 -5.55
N GLU A 453 -36.64 17.19 -5.78
CA GLU A 453 -35.73 18.34 -5.67
C GLU A 453 -36.12 19.50 -6.60
N ASP A 454 -36.73 19.15 -7.74
CA ASP A 454 -37.26 20.08 -8.73
C ASP A 454 -38.44 20.92 -8.19
N ASP A 455 -39.14 20.43 -7.16
CA ASP A 455 -40.30 21.11 -6.56
C ASP A 455 -39.91 22.08 -5.43
N PHE A 456 -38.63 22.11 -5.03
CA PHE A 456 -38.17 23.00 -3.97
C PHE A 456 -37.98 24.41 -4.49
N ASP A 457 -38.57 25.39 -3.81
CA ASP A 457 -38.21 26.79 -4.00
C ASP A 457 -36.72 27.02 -3.67
N PRO A 458 -36.10 28.09 -4.19
CA PRO A 458 -34.67 28.36 -3.99
C PRO A 458 -34.22 28.46 -2.52
N VAL A 459 -35.09 28.94 -1.62
CA VAL A 459 -34.80 29.08 -0.18
C VAL A 459 -34.84 27.71 0.50
N LYS A 460 -35.90 26.92 0.24
CA LYS A 460 -36.05 25.54 0.73
C LYS A 460 -34.89 24.67 0.26
N TYR A 461 -34.49 24.80 -1.00
CA TYR A 461 -33.32 24.10 -1.55
C TYR A 461 -32.03 24.48 -0.82
N SER A 462 -31.72 25.78 -0.74
CA SER A 462 -30.51 26.27 -0.07
C SER A 462 -30.44 25.87 1.40
N SER A 463 -31.57 25.98 2.11
CA SER A 463 -31.72 25.55 3.50
C SER A 463 -31.44 24.05 3.65
N ASN A 464 -31.99 23.20 2.77
CA ASN A 464 -31.75 21.76 2.80
C ASN A 464 -30.27 21.41 2.60
N VAL A 465 -29.59 22.05 1.65
CA VAL A 465 -28.15 21.83 1.42
C VAL A 465 -27.34 22.24 2.65
N LEU A 466 -27.59 23.43 3.20
CA LEU A 466 -26.87 23.95 4.38
C LEU A 466 -27.09 23.10 5.64
N ASN A 467 -28.27 22.47 5.76
CA ASN A 467 -28.68 21.65 6.90
C ASN A 467 -28.33 20.16 6.77
N SER A 468 -27.82 19.70 5.63
CA SER A 468 -27.53 18.26 5.40
C SER A 468 -26.05 17.98 5.17
N PHE A 469 -25.40 18.72 4.27
CA PHE A 469 -24.00 18.50 3.90
C PHE A 469 -23.04 19.15 4.91
N VAL A 470 -21.91 18.48 5.14
CA VAL A 470 -20.84 18.96 6.03
C VAL A 470 -20.06 20.09 5.35
N PHE A 471 -19.49 19.84 4.17
CA PHE A 471 -18.54 20.74 3.51
C PHE A 471 -19.20 21.60 2.42
N VAL A 472 -20.03 22.56 2.85
CA VAL A 472 -20.60 23.57 1.95
C VAL A 472 -19.71 24.82 1.93
N ASP A 473 -19.47 25.34 0.74
CA ASP A 473 -18.70 26.55 0.51
C ASP A 473 -19.64 27.76 0.34
N GLY A 474 -19.77 28.55 1.41
CA GLY A 474 -20.68 29.70 1.43
C GLY A 474 -20.29 30.80 0.43
N LEU A 475 -19.03 30.87 -0.01
CA LEU A 475 -18.55 31.86 -0.97
C LEU A 475 -18.85 31.50 -2.42
N SER A 476 -18.67 30.22 -2.75
CA SER A 476 -18.91 29.70 -4.10
C SER A 476 -20.35 29.24 -4.30
N HIS A 477 -21.14 29.20 -3.22
CA HIS A 477 -22.52 28.74 -3.19
C HIS A 477 -22.69 27.30 -3.72
N THR A 478 -21.67 26.47 -3.48
CA THR A 478 -21.52 25.08 -3.94
C THR A 478 -20.99 24.23 -2.78
N LEU A 479 -20.67 22.97 -3.02
CA LEU A 479 -19.85 22.19 -2.08
C LEU A 479 -18.37 22.55 -2.22
N MET A 480 -17.56 22.15 -1.24
CA MET A 480 -16.13 22.44 -1.23
C MET A 480 -15.44 22.00 -2.52
N HIS A 481 -14.66 22.88 -3.13
CA HIS A 481 -13.93 22.61 -4.38
C HIS A 481 -12.59 21.89 -4.16
N TYR A 482 -12.19 21.06 -5.14
CA TYR A 482 -10.93 20.30 -5.08
C TYR A 482 -9.72 21.23 -5.02
N HIS A 483 -9.76 22.33 -5.75
CA HIS A 483 -8.67 23.30 -5.77
C HIS A 483 -8.42 23.96 -4.40
N LYS A 484 -9.49 24.22 -3.61
CA LYS A 484 -9.39 24.73 -2.23
C LYS A 484 -8.82 23.68 -1.30
N PHE A 485 -9.30 22.43 -1.41
CA PHE A 485 -8.77 21.30 -0.64
C PHE A 485 -7.27 21.06 -0.88
N GLN A 486 -6.83 20.96 -2.14
CA GLN A 486 -5.43 20.71 -2.47
C GLN A 486 -4.50 21.92 -2.19
N SER A 487 -5.05 23.10 -1.93
CA SER A 487 -4.25 24.31 -1.68
C SER A 487 -3.32 24.16 -0.48
N LEU A 488 -3.74 23.42 0.56
CA LEU A 488 -2.92 23.18 1.75
C LEU A 488 -1.69 22.32 1.47
N LEU A 489 -1.69 21.48 0.43
CA LEU A 489 -0.49 20.73 0.00
C LEU A 489 0.64 21.64 -0.50
N LYS A 490 0.30 22.86 -0.93
CA LYS A 490 1.30 23.85 -1.33
C LYS A 490 1.96 24.52 -0.13
N VAL A 491 1.39 24.39 1.07
CA VAL A 491 1.83 25.09 2.29
C VAL A 491 2.38 24.11 3.33
N TYR A 492 1.75 22.94 3.50
CA TYR A 492 2.03 22.00 4.56
C TYR A 492 2.64 20.67 4.09
N PRO A 493 3.47 20.02 4.93
CA PRO A 493 3.98 20.52 6.20
C PRO A 493 4.98 21.68 5.98
N MET A 494 5.03 22.61 6.93
CA MET A 494 5.80 23.85 6.80
C MET A 494 7.31 23.57 6.74
N SER A 495 7.78 22.55 7.46
CA SER A 495 9.21 22.17 7.51
C SER A 495 9.76 21.59 6.20
N VAL A 496 8.88 21.13 5.30
CA VAL A 496 9.29 20.45 4.05
C VAL A 496 9.21 21.42 2.90
N ASP A 497 10.25 21.47 2.06
CA ASP A 497 10.27 22.32 0.86
C ASP A 497 9.14 21.96 -0.14
N ARG A 498 8.65 22.97 -0.87
CA ARG A 498 7.56 22.83 -1.84
C ARG A 498 7.79 21.73 -2.87
N SER A 499 9.02 21.55 -3.35
CA SER A 499 9.38 20.53 -4.34
C SER A 499 9.31 19.10 -3.76
N SER A 500 9.50 18.97 -2.44
CA SER A 500 9.53 17.71 -1.71
C SER A 500 8.18 17.34 -1.08
N ARG A 501 7.18 18.23 -1.12
CA ARG A 501 5.82 17.95 -0.66
C ARG A 501 5.13 16.94 -1.60
N SER A 502 4.40 16.02 -1.00
CA SER A 502 3.66 14.99 -1.73
C SER A 502 2.36 15.54 -2.29
N SER A 503 2.06 15.23 -3.55
CA SER A 503 0.74 15.48 -4.15
C SER A 503 -0.33 14.61 -3.51
N PHE A 504 -1.61 14.95 -3.69
CA PHE A 504 -2.72 14.17 -3.13
C PHE A 504 -2.68 12.69 -3.56
N ARG A 505 -2.31 12.43 -4.82
CA ARG A 505 -2.11 11.07 -5.34
C ARG A 505 -0.95 10.36 -4.65
N GLU A 506 0.17 11.02 -4.44
CA GLU A 506 1.33 10.47 -3.73
C GLU A 506 1.00 10.17 -2.27
N LEU A 507 0.34 11.09 -1.56
CA LEU A 507 -0.14 10.89 -0.18
C LEU A 507 -1.02 9.65 -0.06
N ARG A 508 -1.94 9.46 -1.00
CA ARG A 508 -2.82 8.26 -1.02
C ARG A 508 -2.01 6.98 -1.05
N HIS A 509 -1.09 6.85 -2.01
CA HIS A 509 -0.26 5.64 -2.13
C HIS A 509 0.68 5.48 -0.94
N GLY A 510 1.16 6.60 -0.39
CA GLY A 510 1.99 6.63 0.81
C GLY A 510 1.30 6.10 2.03
N MET A 511 0.10 6.59 2.31
CA MET A 511 -0.71 6.12 3.44
C MET A 511 -1.00 4.63 3.32
N ILE A 512 -1.42 4.16 2.15
CA ILE A 512 -1.67 2.72 1.92
C ILE A 512 -0.42 1.90 2.27
N LYS A 513 0.76 2.33 1.81
CA LYS A 513 2.00 1.61 2.13
C LYS A 513 2.38 1.72 3.60
N LEU A 514 2.23 2.90 4.23
CA LEU A 514 2.48 3.06 5.66
C LEU A 514 1.59 2.15 6.51
N VAL A 515 0.30 2.02 6.16
CA VAL A 515 -0.63 1.13 6.85
C VAL A 515 -0.25 -0.34 6.71
N ARG A 516 0.15 -0.77 5.50
CA ARG A 516 0.60 -2.14 5.27
C ARG A 516 1.84 -2.48 6.11
N GLU A 517 2.81 -1.57 6.15
CA GLU A 517 4.12 -1.82 6.74
C GLU A 517 4.19 -1.58 8.25
N TYR A 518 3.55 -0.51 8.73
CA TYR A 518 3.76 0.01 10.08
C TYR A 518 2.55 -0.09 11.01
N VAL A 519 1.32 -0.27 10.49
CA VAL A 519 0.15 -0.51 11.34
C VAL A 519 0.04 -2.00 11.60
N LYS A 520 0.29 -2.42 12.84
CA LYS A 520 0.20 -3.82 13.26
C LYS A 520 -0.98 -3.98 14.22
N VAL A 521 -1.85 -4.94 13.90
CA VAL A 521 -2.99 -5.34 14.74
C VAL A 521 -2.65 -6.71 15.33
N GLU A 522 -3.05 -6.96 16.57
CA GLU A 522 -2.84 -8.27 17.19
C GLU A 522 -3.65 -9.35 16.46
N GLY A 523 -3.04 -10.52 16.22
CA GLY A 523 -3.66 -11.60 15.44
C GLY A 523 -3.72 -11.33 13.94
N GLU A 524 -2.78 -10.54 13.38
CA GLU A 524 -2.72 -10.22 11.94
C GLU A 524 -2.70 -11.50 11.08
N ASP A 525 -3.86 -11.85 10.52
CA ASP A 525 -4.11 -12.99 9.65
C ASP A 525 -4.49 -12.53 8.23
N MET A 526 -4.96 -13.46 7.41
CA MET A 526 -5.35 -13.15 6.05
C MET A 526 -6.56 -12.21 5.95
N ASP A 527 -7.48 -12.28 6.90
CA ASP A 527 -8.70 -11.48 6.93
C ASP A 527 -8.38 -10.03 7.32
N VAL A 528 -7.48 -9.81 8.29
CA VAL A 528 -6.98 -8.47 8.64
C VAL A 528 -6.30 -7.80 7.44
N MET A 529 -5.50 -8.54 6.66
CA MET A 529 -4.88 -8.02 5.44
C MET A 529 -5.92 -7.68 4.35
N ASN A 530 -6.94 -8.52 4.18
CA ASN A 530 -8.05 -8.26 3.26
C ASN A 530 -8.83 -7.01 3.66
N VAL A 531 -9.08 -6.81 4.96
CA VAL A 531 -9.75 -5.60 5.47
C VAL A 531 -8.88 -4.35 5.27
N LYS A 532 -7.56 -4.41 5.45
CA LYS A 532 -6.64 -3.30 5.11
C LYS A 532 -6.75 -2.89 3.63
N GLU A 533 -6.80 -3.86 2.72
CA GLU A 533 -6.99 -3.59 1.28
C GLU A 533 -8.36 -3.01 0.96
N ARG A 534 -9.42 -3.52 1.60
CA ARG A 534 -10.78 -2.98 1.46
C ARG A 534 -10.87 -1.55 1.99
N LEU A 535 -10.27 -1.24 3.15
CA LEU A 535 -10.18 0.13 3.70
C LEU A 535 -9.43 1.08 2.75
N ALA A 536 -8.44 0.58 2.00
CA ALA A 536 -7.73 1.32 0.95
C ALA A 536 -8.54 1.48 -0.36
N GLY A 537 -9.71 0.83 -0.47
CA GLY A 537 -10.58 0.84 -1.64
C GLY A 537 -10.11 -0.07 -2.77
N HIS A 538 -9.40 -1.16 -2.44
CA HIS A 538 -8.96 -2.21 -3.37
C HIS A 538 -9.76 -3.50 -3.16
N SER A 539 -9.96 -4.29 -4.23
CA SER A 539 -10.37 -5.69 -4.07
C SER A 539 -9.16 -6.51 -3.59
N ALA A 540 -9.39 -7.62 -2.89
CA ALA A 540 -8.32 -8.53 -2.46
C ALA A 540 -7.43 -8.94 -3.65
N ALA A 541 -8.03 -9.24 -4.81
CA ALA A 541 -7.35 -9.56 -6.06
C ALA A 541 -6.54 -8.40 -6.67
N THR A 542 -7.00 -7.15 -6.52
CA THR A 542 -6.26 -5.96 -6.96
C THR A 542 -5.07 -5.66 -6.05
N GLY A 543 -5.20 -5.94 -4.74
CA GLY A 543 -4.08 -5.93 -3.80
C GLY A 543 -3.00 -6.94 -4.17
N GLN A 544 -3.42 -8.17 -4.54
CA GLN A 544 -2.56 -9.26 -5.00
C GLN A 544 -1.79 -8.93 -6.30
N GLY A 545 -2.50 -8.51 -7.36
CA GLY A 545 -1.90 -8.35 -8.71
C GLY A 545 -1.01 -7.11 -8.91
N ILE A 546 -1.22 -6.03 -8.15
CA ILE A 546 -0.44 -4.78 -8.31
C ILE A 546 0.80 -4.76 -7.41
N TYR A 547 0.78 -5.46 -6.25
CA TYR A 547 1.78 -5.27 -5.20
C TYR A 547 2.45 -6.55 -4.65
N GLY A 548 2.18 -7.74 -5.23
CA GLY A 548 3.01 -8.94 -5.05
C GLY A 548 2.83 -9.68 -3.73
N ASN A 549 1.59 -10.01 -3.35
CA ASN A 549 1.31 -10.95 -2.27
C ASN A 549 0.62 -12.20 -2.85
N ASP A 550 1.29 -13.34 -2.80
CA ASP A 550 0.69 -14.66 -3.09
C ASP A 550 -0.23 -15.02 -1.92
N VAL A 551 -1.54 -14.98 -2.17
CA VAL A 551 -2.56 -15.24 -1.17
C VAL A 551 -3.68 -16.01 -1.84
N GLU A 552 -3.95 -17.22 -1.36
CA GLU A 552 -5.10 -18.02 -1.80
C GLU A 552 -6.43 -17.32 -1.49
N ILE A 553 -7.39 -17.54 -2.38
CA ILE A 553 -8.72 -16.93 -2.37
C ILE A 553 -9.51 -17.45 -1.15
N GLY A 554 -9.55 -16.65 -0.08
CA GLY A 554 -10.41 -16.91 1.09
C GLY A 554 -11.86 -16.55 0.82
N VAL A 555 -12.76 -17.48 1.10
CA VAL A 555 -14.23 -17.36 1.02
C VAL A 555 -14.73 -16.39 2.10
N GLY A 556 -15.74 -15.59 1.75
CA GLY A 556 -16.19 -14.39 2.47
C GLY A 556 -16.31 -14.49 3.99
N ALA A 557 -15.67 -13.54 4.67
CA ALA A 557 -15.80 -13.31 6.10
C ALA A 557 -17.18 -12.76 6.47
N ASP A 558 -17.64 -13.12 7.67
CA ASP A 558 -18.88 -12.64 8.29
C ASP A 558 -18.83 -11.11 8.51
N ALA A 559 -19.91 -10.40 8.18
CA ALA A 559 -19.93 -8.92 8.11
C ALA A 559 -19.64 -8.24 9.47
N SER A 560 -19.96 -8.90 10.58
CA SER A 560 -19.65 -8.43 11.94
C SER A 560 -18.16 -8.51 12.27
N LEU A 561 -17.46 -9.50 11.72
CA LEU A 561 -16.04 -9.73 11.95
C LEU A 561 -15.19 -8.69 11.20
N GLU A 562 -15.59 -8.37 9.96
CA GLU A 562 -14.95 -7.33 9.15
C GLU A 562 -15.03 -5.95 9.81
N GLU A 563 -16.17 -5.62 10.41
CA GLU A 563 -16.35 -4.35 11.12
C GLU A 563 -15.46 -4.27 12.36
N LYS A 564 -15.36 -5.36 13.13
CA LYS A 564 -14.45 -5.47 14.28
C LYS A 564 -12.99 -5.28 13.86
N TYR A 565 -12.55 -5.93 12.78
CA TYR A 565 -11.19 -5.76 12.25
C TYR A 565 -10.94 -4.35 11.73
N ALA A 566 -11.91 -3.73 11.05
CA ALA A 566 -11.79 -2.36 10.58
C ALA A 566 -11.60 -1.38 11.75
N SER A 567 -12.35 -1.57 12.84
CA SER A 567 -12.21 -0.79 14.08
C SER A 567 -10.80 -0.94 14.68
N LEU A 568 -10.31 -2.19 14.84
CA LEU A 568 -8.98 -2.45 15.37
C LEU A 568 -7.85 -1.84 14.52
N ILE A 569 -7.96 -1.94 13.19
CA ILE A 569 -7.03 -1.32 12.24
C ILE A 569 -7.06 0.22 12.38
N ASN A 570 -8.25 0.81 12.56
CA ASN A 570 -8.42 2.24 12.81
C ASN A 570 -7.75 2.71 14.09
N SER A 571 -8.00 2.04 15.20
CA SER A 571 -7.34 2.37 16.47
C SER A 571 -5.83 2.21 16.38
N ALA A 572 -5.33 1.15 15.73
CA ALA A 572 -3.89 0.92 15.57
C ALA A 572 -3.22 1.99 14.70
N TRP A 573 -3.86 2.46 13.64
CA TRP A 573 -3.36 3.57 12.82
C TRP A 573 -3.32 4.89 13.59
N GLN A 574 -4.38 5.22 14.31
CA GLN A 574 -4.48 6.45 15.10
C GLN A 574 -3.44 6.47 16.23
N ASN A 575 -3.28 5.34 16.93
CA ASN A 575 -2.24 5.15 17.94
C ASN A 575 -0.84 5.24 17.32
N TRP A 576 -0.63 4.64 16.14
CA TRP A 576 0.64 4.74 15.42
C TRP A 576 0.92 6.16 14.94
N LEU A 577 -0.07 6.99 14.66
CA LEU A 577 0.16 8.42 14.38
C LEU A 577 0.27 9.25 15.66
N GLY A 578 -0.15 8.73 16.82
CA GLY A 578 -0.29 9.51 18.05
C GLY A 578 -1.40 10.56 17.97
N LEU A 579 -2.49 10.25 17.26
CA LEU A 579 -3.68 11.09 17.18
C LEU A 579 -4.63 10.79 18.36
N GLY A 580 -5.33 11.82 18.84
CA GLY A 580 -6.15 11.79 20.05
C GLY A 580 -5.60 12.68 21.17
N TYR A 581 -6.36 12.84 22.26
CA TYR A 581 -5.87 13.46 23.49
C TYR A 581 -4.98 12.43 24.19
N SER A 582 -3.66 12.55 24.02
CA SER A 582 -2.73 11.67 24.72
C SER A 582 -2.82 11.98 26.22
N LYS A 583 -3.00 10.96 27.07
CA LYS A 583 -2.53 11.05 28.46
C LYS A 583 -1.07 11.49 28.41
N GLU A 584 -0.73 12.52 29.16
CA GLU A 584 0.65 12.99 29.28
C GLU A 584 1.58 11.80 29.48
N ARG A 585 2.72 11.82 28.78
CA ARG A 585 3.83 10.95 29.09
C ARG A 585 4.18 11.17 30.55
N GLU A 586 3.99 10.16 31.40
CA GLU A 586 4.79 10.05 32.62
C GLU A 586 6.24 9.83 32.15
N GLU A 587 6.97 10.93 32.05
CA GLU A 587 8.38 10.96 32.41
C GLU A 587 8.45 10.67 33.91
N GLY A 588 8.52 9.39 34.25
CA GLY A 588 8.50 8.87 35.61
C GLY A 588 8.90 7.40 35.57
N GLU A 589 9.59 6.95 36.61
CA GLU A 589 10.38 5.73 36.66
C GLU A 589 9.63 4.43 36.33
N SER A 590 10.39 3.43 35.87
CA SER A 590 9.96 2.05 35.62
C SER A 590 9.18 1.49 36.82
N ALA A 591 7.85 1.43 36.69
CA ALA A 591 6.94 0.75 37.61
C ALA A 591 6.82 -0.75 37.25
N VAL A 592 7.92 -1.42 36.87
CA VAL A 592 7.95 -2.88 36.83
C VAL A 592 8.41 -3.36 38.21
N ALA A 593 7.43 -3.77 39.03
CA ALA A 593 7.65 -4.35 40.35
C ALA A 593 8.75 -5.44 40.29
N ARG A 594 9.85 -5.21 41.01
CA ARG A 594 10.91 -6.21 41.25
C ARG A 594 10.53 -7.02 42.48
N ASP A 595 9.62 -7.98 42.34
CA ASP A 595 9.49 -9.00 43.37
C ASP A 595 10.72 -9.91 43.30
N ALA A 596 11.41 -10.10 44.43
CA ALA A 596 12.65 -10.87 44.50
C ALA A 596 12.38 -12.37 44.30
N CYS A 597 12.32 -12.83 43.05
CA CYS A 597 12.16 -14.24 42.70
C CYS A 597 13.49 -15.00 42.81
N VAL A 598 13.47 -16.19 43.41
CA VAL A 598 14.65 -17.04 43.63
C VAL A 598 14.62 -18.25 42.69
N LYS A 599 15.73 -18.50 41.99
CA LYS A 599 15.88 -19.65 41.09
C LYS A 599 15.79 -20.98 41.85
N LYS A 600 14.97 -21.92 41.38
CA LYS A 600 15.02 -23.32 41.86
C LYS A 600 16.28 -24.02 41.35
N TYR A 601 16.94 -24.78 42.21
CA TYR A 601 18.12 -25.56 41.82
C TYR A 601 17.69 -26.69 40.87
N PHE A 602 18.34 -26.77 39.71
CA PHE A 602 18.13 -27.83 38.72
C PHE A 602 19.46 -28.27 38.14
N SER A 603 19.67 -29.58 38.11
CA SER A 603 20.82 -30.23 37.48
C SER A 603 20.30 -31.38 36.64
N SER A 604 20.79 -31.46 35.41
CA SER A 604 20.58 -32.57 34.50
C SER A 604 21.34 -33.79 35.02
N ASN A 605 20.67 -34.70 35.71
CA ASN A 605 21.24 -35.99 36.16
C ASN A 605 21.48 -36.98 35.00
N GLY A 606 21.53 -36.49 33.76
CA GLY A 606 21.64 -37.28 32.54
C GLY A 606 23.06 -37.70 32.19
N SER A 607 23.18 -38.56 31.19
CA SER A 607 24.44 -39.06 30.66
C SER A 607 24.68 -38.58 29.23
N ILE A 608 25.93 -38.66 28.77
CA ILE A 608 26.29 -38.41 27.37
C ILE A 608 25.48 -39.28 26.40
N LYS A 609 25.07 -40.49 26.82
CA LYS A 609 24.29 -41.41 25.97
C LYS A 609 22.92 -40.81 25.61
N ASP A 610 22.35 -39.98 26.48
CA ASP A 610 21.02 -39.40 26.32
C ASP A 610 20.99 -38.44 25.13
N LEU A 611 22.10 -37.72 24.89
CA LEU A 611 22.28 -36.86 23.72
C LEU A 611 22.29 -37.67 22.40
N PHE A 612 22.92 -38.83 22.38
CA PHE A 612 22.90 -39.71 21.20
C PHE A 612 21.53 -40.34 20.97
N VAL A 613 20.83 -40.73 22.04
CA VAL A 613 19.46 -41.25 21.96
C VAL A 613 18.51 -40.17 21.43
N ALA A 614 18.59 -38.95 21.96
CA ALA A 614 17.83 -37.80 21.48
C ALA A 614 18.15 -37.49 20.01
N GLY A 615 19.43 -37.44 19.62
CA GLY A 615 19.83 -37.20 18.24
C GLY A 615 19.31 -38.28 17.27
N LYS A 616 19.34 -39.56 17.67
CA LYS A 616 18.77 -40.66 16.88
C LYS A 616 17.25 -40.60 16.74
N LYS A 617 16.56 -40.13 17.78
CA LYS A 617 15.11 -39.91 17.74
C LYS A 617 14.75 -38.77 16.77
N LEU A 618 15.50 -37.67 16.80
CA LEU A 618 15.22 -36.48 15.99
C LEU A 618 15.61 -36.64 14.52
N TYR A 619 16.77 -37.27 14.27
CA TYR A 619 17.38 -37.27 12.93
C TYR A 619 17.57 -38.67 12.33
N GLY A 620 17.07 -39.72 13.01
CA GLY A 620 17.09 -41.11 12.54
C GLY A 620 18.22 -41.97 13.11
N LYS A 621 18.11 -43.29 12.92
CA LYS A 621 18.97 -44.30 13.57
C LYS A 621 20.47 -44.15 13.27
N GLU A 622 20.81 -43.59 12.11
CA GLU A 622 22.18 -43.34 11.63
C GLU A 622 22.77 -42.00 12.11
N PHE A 623 22.09 -41.28 13.02
CA PHE A 623 22.55 -39.99 13.51
C PHE A 623 23.96 -40.06 14.12
N GLN A 624 24.81 -39.11 13.72
CA GLN A 624 26.09 -38.80 14.33
C GLN A 624 26.25 -37.29 14.44
N PHE A 625 26.89 -36.82 15.51
CA PHE A 625 27.25 -35.41 15.65
C PHE A 625 28.27 -35.01 14.59
N ARG A 626 28.11 -33.79 14.05
CA ARG A 626 29.19 -33.17 13.28
C ARG A 626 30.30 -32.71 14.22
N GLU A 627 31.50 -32.54 13.67
CA GLU A 627 32.67 -32.06 14.41
C GLU A 627 32.34 -30.77 15.18
N GLY A 628 32.67 -30.72 16.48
CA GLY A 628 32.36 -29.61 17.39
C GLY A 628 30.92 -29.52 17.92
N GLN A 629 29.92 -30.16 17.27
CA GLN A 629 28.54 -30.14 17.78
C GLN A 629 28.38 -30.93 19.07
N PHE A 630 29.12 -32.03 19.21
CA PHE A 630 29.09 -32.88 20.39
C PHE A 630 29.57 -32.13 21.64
N ASP A 631 30.68 -31.41 21.54
CA ASP A 631 31.27 -30.68 22.67
C ASP A 631 30.32 -29.58 23.18
N VAL A 632 29.69 -28.85 22.25
CA VAL A 632 28.68 -27.83 22.59
C VAL A 632 27.45 -28.46 23.22
N ALA A 633 26.96 -29.60 22.69
CA ALA A 633 25.80 -30.28 23.24
C ALA A 633 26.08 -30.82 24.66
N VAL A 634 27.29 -31.33 24.91
CA VAL A 634 27.75 -31.75 26.23
C VAL A 634 27.83 -30.56 27.19
N GLU A 635 28.36 -29.42 26.74
CA GLU A 635 28.43 -28.22 27.56
C GLU A 635 27.03 -27.71 27.94
N ILE A 636 26.08 -27.66 26.99
CA ILE A 636 24.70 -27.27 27.28
C ILE A 636 24.05 -28.26 28.26
N TYR A 637 24.21 -29.57 28.01
CA TYR A 637 23.47 -30.60 28.72
C TYR A 637 24.05 -31.00 30.06
N LEU A 638 25.37 -31.09 30.23
CA LEU A 638 26.00 -31.67 31.44
C LEU A 638 26.77 -30.66 32.28
N SER A 639 27.14 -29.49 31.75
CA SER A 639 27.95 -28.54 32.50
C SER A 639 27.12 -27.67 33.46
N GLY A 640 27.79 -27.00 34.40
CA GLY A 640 27.19 -25.97 35.26
C GLY A 640 27.13 -24.57 34.62
N THR A 641 27.60 -24.40 33.39
CA THR A 641 27.74 -23.09 32.74
C THR A 641 26.39 -22.47 32.42
N GLN A 642 26.13 -21.24 32.86
CA GLN A 642 24.81 -20.63 32.70
C GLN A 642 24.57 -20.01 31.31
N ILE A 643 25.59 -19.37 30.73
CA ILE A 643 25.50 -18.65 29.45
C ILE A 643 26.48 -19.25 28.45
N ILE A 644 25.98 -19.61 27.27
CA ILE A 644 26.72 -20.37 26.24
C ILE A 644 26.63 -19.65 24.89
N PRO A 645 27.59 -18.75 24.59
CA PRO A 645 27.69 -18.08 23.29
C PRO A 645 28.37 -18.96 22.23
N ILE A 646 27.74 -19.06 21.06
CA ILE A 646 28.15 -19.96 19.97
C ILE A 646 28.17 -19.21 18.63
N GLN A 647 29.25 -19.39 17.87
CA GLN A 647 29.32 -18.98 16.47
C GLN A 647 29.38 -20.20 15.55
N ALA A 648 28.47 -20.27 14.57
CA ALA A 648 28.46 -21.32 13.56
C ALA A 648 27.77 -20.86 12.27
N LEU A 649 28.33 -21.22 11.10
CA LEU A 649 27.80 -20.78 9.81
C LEU A 649 26.38 -21.31 9.51
N PRO A 650 25.60 -20.61 8.66
CA PRO A 650 24.35 -21.14 8.11
C PRO A 650 24.58 -22.50 7.43
N GLY A 651 23.75 -23.50 7.75
CA GLY A 651 23.87 -24.87 7.23
C GLY A 651 24.77 -25.80 8.07
N PHE A 652 25.47 -25.29 9.10
CA PHE A 652 26.24 -26.11 10.04
C PHE A 652 25.36 -27.03 10.90
N GLY A 653 24.07 -26.71 11.03
CA GLY A 653 23.13 -27.42 11.89
C GLY A 653 22.96 -26.77 13.27
N LYS A 654 22.98 -25.43 13.34
CA LYS A 654 22.82 -24.64 14.58
C LYS A 654 21.63 -25.09 15.45
N THR A 655 20.50 -25.42 14.82
CA THR A 655 19.30 -25.87 15.54
C THR A 655 19.56 -27.15 16.35
N ALA A 656 20.36 -28.08 15.84
CA ALA A 656 20.68 -29.32 16.54
C ALA A 656 21.45 -29.10 17.84
N LEU A 657 22.19 -27.99 17.97
CA LEU A 657 23.04 -27.69 19.13
C LEU A 657 22.22 -27.53 20.42
N PHE A 658 21.04 -26.92 20.34
CA PHE A 658 20.15 -26.75 21.49
C PHE A 658 18.94 -27.70 21.45
N GLN A 659 18.53 -28.17 20.26
CA GLN A 659 17.39 -29.07 20.11
C GLN A 659 17.67 -30.48 20.68
N ILE A 660 18.90 -31.00 20.52
CA ILE A 660 19.25 -32.32 21.05
C ILE A 660 19.27 -32.31 22.60
N PRO A 661 19.93 -31.34 23.27
CA PRO A 661 19.83 -31.20 24.73
C PRO A 661 18.39 -31.04 25.24
N LEU A 662 17.54 -30.31 24.51
CA LEU A 662 16.13 -30.11 24.86
C LEU A 662 15.37 -31.45 24.92
N VAL A 663 15.52 -32.27 23.88
CA VAL A 663 14.87 -33.58 23.80
C VAL A 663 15.50 -34.59 24.75
N ALA A 664 16.79 -34.43 25.08
CA ALA A 664 17.42 -35.22 26.13
C ALA A 664 16.89 -34.86 27.52
N LEU A 665 16.50 -33.61 27.76
CA LEU A 665 15.88 -33.17 29.01
C LEU A 665 14.42 -33.59 29.15
N SER A 666 13.66 -33.63 28.06
CA SER A 666 12.25 -34.04 28.12
C SER A 666 12.02 -35.50 28.53
N TYR A 667 13.09 -36.29 28.68
CA TYR A 667 13.04 -37.62 29.32
C TYR A 667 13.11 -37.58 30.85
N GLY A 668 13.36 -36.41 31.46
CA GLY A 668 13.38 -36.23 32.90
C GLY A 668 11.98 -36.21 33.53
N GLU A 669 11.93 -36.35 34.85
CA GLU A 669 10.67 -36.37 35.62
C GLU A 669 10.08 -34.96 35.87
N LEU A 670 10.88 -33.90 35.68
CA LEU A 670 10.46 -32.51 35.89
C LEU A 670 9.96 -31.88 34.59
N LYS A 671 8.90 -31.07 34.68
CA LYS A 671 8.35 -30.35 33.53
C LYS A 671 9.21 -29.12 33.24
N ASP A 672 9.79 -29.07 32.06
CA ASP A 672 10.64 -27.96 31.62
C ASP A 672 9.94 -27.17 30.51
N CYS A 673 10.02 -25.83 30.57
CA CYS A 673 9.52 -24.95 29.53
C CYS A 673 10.67 -24.14 28.91
N PHE A 674 10.86 -24.27 27.61
CA PHE A 674 11.95 -23.64 26.87
C PHE A 674 11.44 -22.46 26.04
N ILE A 675 12.32 -21.46 25.82
CA ILE A 675 11.98 -20.26 25.07
C ILE A 675 13.02 -20.05 23.98
N CYS A 676 12.58 -19.94 22.73
CA CYS A 676 13.45 -19.70 21.58
C CYS A 676 13.09 -18.38 20.89
N VAL A 677 14.05 -17.47 20.77
CA VAL A 677 13.83 -16.12 20.26
C VAL A 677 14.63 -15.89 18.98
N CYS A 678 13.97 -15.41 17.92
CA CYS A 678 14.59 -15.04 16.65
C CYS A 678 14.46 -13.52 16.39
N PRO A 679 15.25 -12.92 15.46
CA PRO A 679 15.18 -11.47 15.24
C PRO A 679 13.85 -10.96 14.66
N LEU A 680 13.18 -11.75 13.81
CA LEU A 680 12.05 -11.29 12.99
C LEU A 680 10.95 -12.36 12.87
N CYS A 681 9.70 -11.92 12.69
CA CYS A 681 8.54 -12.81 12.54
C CYS A 681 8.65 -13.77 11.33
N CYS A 682 9.33 -13.36 10.25
CA CYS A 682 9.56 -14.24 9.09
C CYS A 682 10.41 -15.47 9.42
N LEU A 683 11.22 -15.40 10.48
CA LEU A 683 12.01 -16.53 10.98
C LEU A 683 11.26 -17.34 12.05
N LEU A 684 10.21 -16.76 12.66
CA LEU A 684 9.42 -17.39 13.72
C LEU A 684 8.68 -18.63 13.21
N SER A 685 7.93 -18.53 12.11
CA SER A 685 7.20 -19.67 11.54
C SER A 685 8.16 -20.78 11.08
N ASN A 686 9.30 -20.41 10.50
CA ASN A 686 10.34 -21.35 10.10
C ASN A 686 10.97 -22.05 11.32
N MET A 687 11.22 -21.33 12.41
CA MET A 687 11.75 -21.92 13.64
C MET A 687 10.72 -22.84 14.31
N LYS A 688 9.45 -22.42 14.41
CA LYS A 688 8.36 -23.26 14.91
C LYS A 688 8.22 -24.54 14.10
N LEU A 689 8.17 -24.46 12.77
CA LEU A 689 8.08 -25.63 11.90
C LEU A 689 9.27 -26.58 12.07
N ARG A 690 10.50 -26.06 12.15
CA ARG A 690 11.70 -26.87 12.36
C ARG A 690 11.69 -27.62 13.70
N LEU A 691 11.23 -26.97 14.77
CA LEU A 691 11.16 -27.60 16.08
C LEU A 691 9.96 -28.58 16.17
N SER A 692 8.80 -28.21 15.62
CA SER A 692 7.58 -29.04 15.63
C SER A 692 7.72 -30.32 14.79
N SER A 693 8.40 -30.23 13.64
CA SER A 693 8.64 -31.38 12.75
C SER A 693 9.49 -32.49 13.38
N SER A 694 10.04 -32.26 14.57
CA SER A 694 10.89 -33.19 15.29
C SER A 694 10.21 -33.80 16.54
N GLY A 695 8.89 -33.67 16.67
CA GLY A 695 8.12 -34.25 17.77
C GLY A 695 8.22 -33.50 19.10
N ILE A 696 8.52 -32.21 19.04
CA ILE A 696 8.54 -31.28 20.18
C ILE A 696 7.29 -30.40 20.08
N ASP A 697 6.51 -30.29 21.16
CA ASP A 697 5.33 -29.44 21.15
C ASP A 697 5.74 -27.98 21.22
N CYS A 698 5.49 -27.25 20.13
CA CYS A 698 5.94 -25.86 19.97
C CYS A 698 4.78 -24.87 19.93
N GLY A 699 4.74 -23.97 20.91
CA GLY A 699 3.85 -22.82 20.96
C GLY A 699 4.50 -21.55 20.40
N ILE A 700 3.68 -20.55 20.12
CA ILE A 700 4.18 -19.19 19.87
C ILE A 700 4.12 -18.45 21.21
N LEU A 701 5.20 -17.79 21.59
CA LEU A 701 5.32 -17.10 22.88
C LEU A 701 4.21 -16.07 23.10
N LYS A 702 3.79 -15.38 22.04
CA LYS A 702 2.68 -14.41 22.08
C LYS A 702 1.33 -15.05 22.45
N ASP A 703 1.12 -16.31 22.07
CA ASP A 703 -0.15 -17.01 22.33
C ASP A 703 -0.39 -17.23 23.83
N LEU A 704 0.68 -17.26 24.65
CA LEU A 704 0.56 -17.33 26.11
C LEU A 704 -0.17 -16.14 26.71
N PHE A 705 -0.10 -14.97 26.08
CA PHE A 705 -0.61 -13.72 26.63
C PHE A 705 -1.97 -13.31 26.05
N VAL A 706 -2.61 -14.17 25.25
CA VAL A 706 -3.91 -13.88 24.59
C VAL A 706 -5.02 -13.60 25.61
N ASN A 707 -4.95 -14.25 26.78
CA ASN A 707 -5.92 -14.06 27.87
C ASN A 707 -5.47 -13.00 28.90
N GLY A 708 -4.48 -12.18 28.56
CA GLY A 708 -3.89 -11.17 29.43
C GLY A 708 -2.49 -11.55 29.95
N PRO A 709 -1.87 -10.66 30.75
CA PRO A 709 -0.48 -10.81 31.19
C PRO A 709 -0.27 -11.88 32.28
N ALA A 710 -1.34 -12.37 32.91
CA ALA A 710 -1.29 -13.39 33.94
C ALA A 710 -1.41 -14.80 33.33
N VAL A 711 -0.28 -15.45 33.07
CA VAL A 711 -0.23 -16.80 32.50
C VAL A 711 -0.28 -17.82 33.65
N GLU A 712 -1.36 -18.61 33.71
CA GLU A 712 -1.48 -19.72 34.67
C GLU A 712 -0.65 -20.94 34.23
N GLU A 713 -0.19 -21.76 35.19
CA GLU A 713 0.65 -22.95 34.92
C GLU A 713 0.00 -23.96 33.97
N LYS A 714 -1.33 -24.09 34.04
CA LYS A 714 -2.12 -24.96 33.15
C LYS A 714 -2.07 -24.54 31.68
N ASN A 715 -1.71 -23.29 31.39
CA ASN A 715 -1.61 -22.74 30.04
C ASN A 715 -0.24 -23.01 29.40
N LEU A 716 0.75 -23.52 30.16
CA LEU A 716 2.04 -23.98 29.65
C LEU A 716 1.92 -25.42 29.12
N PHE A 717 1.27 -25.60 27.98
CA PHE A 717 1.06 -26.94 27.38
C PHE A 717 2.12 -27.34 26.34
N CYS A 718 2.96 -26.41 25.88
CA CYS A 718 4.05 -26.70 24.95
C CYS A 718 5.39 -26.85 25.67
N ASP A 719 6.26 -27.70 25.13
CA ASP A 719 7.65 -27.83 25.59
C ASP A 719 8.45 -26.56 25.25
N VAL A 720 8.18 -25.95 24.09
CA VAL A 720 8.94 -24.80 23.58
C VAL A 720 8.02 -23.68 23.13
N TYR A 721 8.29 -22.47 23.57
CA TYR A 721 7.66 -21.26 23.05
C TYR A 721 8.63 -20.47 22.17
N VAL A 722 8.22 -20.25 20.92
CA VAL A 722 9.03 -19.49 19.95
C VAL A 722 8.53 -18.05 19.87
N GLY A 723 9.44 -17.09 20.04
CA GLY A 723 9.17 -15.66 20.00
C GLY A 723 10.17 -14.89 19.15
N THR A 724 10.02 -13.57 19.15
CA THR A 724 10.88 -12.60 18.47
C THR A 724 11.59 -11.67 19.44
N PHE A 725 12.58 -10.90 18.98
CA PHE A 725 13.20 -9.86 19.83
C PHE A 725 12.18 -8.85 20.38
N ASN A 726 11.07 -8.61 19.67
CA ASN A 726 9.99 -7.76 20.19
C ASN A 726 9.27 -8.41 21.36
N ASP A 727 9.04 -9.72 21.30
CA ASP A 727 8.44 -10.46 22.42
C ASP A 727 9.40 -10.43 23.61
N LEU A 728 10.71 -10.60 23.37
CA LEU A 728 11.76 -10.46 24.39
C LEU A 728 11.74 -9.08 25.06
N GLY A 729 11.52 -7.99 24.31
CA GLY A 729 11.44 -6.62 24.83
C GLY A 729 10.09 -6.22 25.44
N SER A 730 9.09 -7.11 25.44
CA SER A 730 7.75 -6.80 25.92
C SER A 730 7.66 -6.85 27.45
N GLU A 731 6.83 -5.99 28.03
CA GLU A 731 6.61 -5.97 29.49
C GLU A 731 6.03 -7.30 30.00
N ASN A 732 5.18 -7.95 29.20
CA ASN A 732 4.61 -9.27 29.51
C ASN A 732 5.70 -10.33 29.66
N PHE A 733 6.71 -10.31 28.79
CA PHE A 733 7.82 -11.25 28.87
C PHE A 733 8.71 -10.99 30.07
N VAL A 734 9.03 -9.72 30.36
CA VAL A 734 9.80 -9.35 31.56
C VAL A 734 9.08 -9.82 32.82
N ARG A 735 7.77 -9.58 32.93
CA ARG A 735 6.95 -10.05 34.05
C ARG A 735 6.91 -11.57 34.15
N LEU A 736 6.78 -12.28 33.02
CA LEU A 736 6.75 -13.74 32.98
C LEU A 736 8.07 -14.35 33.49
N VAL A 737 9.21 -13.89 32.98
CA VAL A 737 10.53 -14.43 33.35
C VAL A 737 10.89 -14.04 34.79
N ASN A 738 10.74 -12.77 35.15
CA ASN A 738 11.18 -12.29 36.48
C ASN A 738 10.34 -12.87 37.62
N ASN A 739 9.12 -13.31 37.36
CA ASN A 739 8.24 -13.92 38.36
C ASN A 739 8.10 -15.45 38.18
N TRP A 740 8.90 -16.09 37.34
CA TRP A 740 8.69 -17.47 36.92
C TRP A 740 8.44 -18.44 38.08
N TYR A 741 9.33 -18.48 39.08
CA TYR A 741 9.20 -19.41 40.21
C TYR A 741 8.24 -18.94 41.31
N ASN A 742 7.75 -17.70 41.22
CA ASN A 742 6.63 -17.22 42.05
C ASN A 742 5.29 -17.69 41.46
N ILE A 743 5.21 -17.82 40.14
CA ILE A 743 4.00 -18.21 39.39
C ILE A 743 3.91 -19.73 39.26
N TYR A 744 5.02 -20.41 38.94
CA TYR A 744 5.04 -21.83 38.60
C TYR A 744 5.74 -22.68 39.67
N GLN A 745 5.01 -23.63 40.24
CA GLN A 745 5.52 -24.48 41.31
C GLN A 745 6.21 -25.74 40.79
N ASP A 746 5.71 -26.33 39.70
CA ASP A 746 6.16 -27.63 39.19
C ASP A 746 6.83 -27.52 37.81
N CYS A 747 6.92 -26.32 37.24
CA CYS A 747 7.56 -26.06 35.95
C CYS A 747 8.89 -25.28 36.09
N ILE A 748 9.96 -25.83 35.53
CA ILE A 748 11.28 -25.18 35.48
C ILE A 748 11.39 -24.29 34.25
N LEU A 749 11.99 -23.11 34.42
CA LEU A 749 12.39 -22.27 33.28
C LEU A 749 13.62 -22.90 32.65
N GLY A 750 13.44 -23.56 31.51
CA GLY A 750 14.47 -24.30 30.79
C GLY A 750 15.48 -23.37 30.11
N MET A 751 15.87 -23.71 28.89
CA MET A 751 16.78 -22.87 28.09
C MET A 751 16.07 -21.66 27.49
N ILE A 752 16.71 -20.50 27.56
CA ILE A 752 16.38 -19.34 26.73
C ILE A 752 17.41 -19.25 25.60
N VAL A 753 16.97 -19.52 24.37
CA VAL A 753 17.80 -19.50 23.16
C VAL A 753 17.57 -18.20 22.40
N ILE A 754 18.62 -17.46 22.07
CA ILE A 754 18.55 -16.25 21.26
C ILE A 754 19.36 -16.47 19.97
N ASP A 755 18.66 -16.73 18.87
CA ASP A 755 19.28 -16.94 17.56
C ASP A 755 19.58 -15.62 16.86
N GLU A 756 20.60 -15.63 16.00
CA GLU A 756 21.13 -14.46 15.29
C GLU A 756 21.37 -13.25 16.22
N PHE A 757 21.95 -13.53 17.39
CA PHE A 757 22.11 -12.62 18.54
C PHE A 757 22.83 -11.31 18.23
N HIS A 758 23.74 -11.31 17.25
CA HIS A 758 24.45 -10.11 16.81
C HIS A 758 23.51 -9.02 16.27
N ASN A 759 22.32 -9.41 15.79
CA ASN A 759 21.32 -8.45 15.34
C ASN A 759 20.74 -7.64 16.51
N LEU A 760 20.91 -8.05 17.77
CA LEU A 760 20.37 -7.32 18.91
C LEU A 760 21.01 -5.93 19.07
N GLU A 761 22.33 -5.80 18.85
CA GLU A 761 23.01 -4.49 18.85
C GLU A 761 22.48 -3.61 17.70
N THR A 762 22.35 -4.22 16.52
CA THR A 762 21.88 -3.55 15.31
C THR A 762 20.44 -3.08 15.51
N GLU A 763 19.54 -3.95 15.95
CA GLU A 763 18.14 -3.67 16.26
C GLU A 763 17.99 -2.66 17.42
N GLN A 764 18.84 -2.70 18.44
CA GLN A 764 18.88 -1.69 19.51
C GLN A 764 19.19 -0.30 18.96
N SER A 765 20.16 -0.19 18.05
CA SER A 765 20.50 1.10 17.42
C SER A 765 19.35 1.66 16.55
N TYR A 766 18.47 0.80 16.03
CA TYR A 766 17.35 1.18 15.17
C TYR A 766 15.99 1.33 15.89
N ARG A 767 15.77 0.61 17.00
CA ARG A 767 14.48 0.50 17.73
C ARG A 767 14.64 0.45 19.26
N GLY A 768 15.65 1.13 19.80
CA GLY A 768 16.05 1.04 21.22
C GLY A 768 14.92 1.16 22.24
N GLN A 769 13.86 1.93 21.96
CA GLN A 769 12.71 2.09 22.86
C GLN A 769 11.86 0.80 22.99
N SER A 770 11.80 -0.05 21.96
CA SER A 770 11.11 -1.35 22.00
C SER A 770 11.90 -2.43 22.75
N PHE A 771 13.19 -2.19 22.99
CA PHE A 771 14.10 -3.12 23.68
C PHE A 771 14.56 -2.59 25.04
N ARG A 772 14.03 -1.44 25.48
CA ARG A 772 14.44 -0.76 26.72
C ARG A 772 14.31 -1.63 27.97
N LEU A 773 13.40 -2.59 27.95
CA LEU A 773 13.10 -3.48 29.08
C LEU A 773 13.95 -4.76 29.06
N ILE A 774 14.69 -5.06 27.97
CA ILE A 774 15.53 -6.27 27.90
C ILE A 774 16.57 -6.33 29.03
N PRO A 775 17.26 -5.23 29.39
CA PRO A 775 18.18 -5.24 30.53
C PRO A 775 17.51 -5.51 31.89
N GLU A 776 16.18 -5.39 31.98
CA GLU A 776 15.42 -5.69 33.21
C GLU A 776 15.11 -7.19 33.36
N ILE A 777 15.38 -8.02 32.34
CA ILE A 777 15.14 -9.47 32.38
C ILE A 777 16.21 -10.16 33.23
N ASN A 778 15.78 -10.88 34.26
CA ASN A 778 16.66 -11.70 35.07
C ASN A 778 16.89 -13.08 34.41
N PHE A 779 17.75 -13.10 33.38
CA PHE A 779 18.14 -14.33 32.68
C PHE A 779 18.74 -15.41 33.60
N ASN A 780 19.18 -15.04 34.82
CA ASN A 780 19.75 -16.01 35.75
C ASN A 780 18.70 -17.00 36.30
N LEU A 781 17.40 -16.73 36.14
CA LEU A 781 16.32 -17.64 36.50
C LEU A 781 16.21 -18.84 35.54
N ALA A 782 16.69 -18.72 34.30
CA ALA A 782 16.69 -19.80 33.33
C ALA A 782 17.76 -20.87 33.65
N TRP A 783 17.50 -22.13 33.29
CA TRP A 783 18.49 -23.20 33.41
C TRP A 783 19.75 -22.87 32.62
N LYS A 784 19.59 -22.50 31.35
CA LYS A 784 20.68 -22.02 30.46
C LYS A 784 20.21 -20.86 29.60
N VAL A 785 21.16 -20.03 29.20
CA VAL A 785 20.99 -19.03 28.15
C VAL A 785 21.94 -19.40 27.01
N VAL A 786 21.40 -19.60 25.81
CA VAL A 786 22.19 -19.97 24.64
C VAL A 786 22.06 -18.88 23.60
N VAL A 787 23.17 -18.27 23.18
CA VAL A 787 23.15 -17.19 22.18
C VAL A 787 23.95 -17.61 20.96
N MET A 788 23.39 -17.43 19.76
CA MET A 788 23.99 -17.94 18.52
C MET A 788 24.19 -16.86 17.48
N THR A 789 25.29 -16.91 16.73
CA THR A 789 25.55 -16.03 15.57
C THR A 789 26.12 -16.80 14.38
N GLY A 790 25.82 -16.33 13.17
CA GLY A 790 26.43 -16.85 11.94
C GLY A 790 27.80 -16.26 11.63
N THR A 791 27.92 -14.93 11.65
CA THR A 791 29.00 -14.20 10.96
C THR A 791 29.68 -13.12 11.80
N ALA A 792 29.17 -12.82 13.00
CA ALA A 792 29.58 -11.63 13.74
C ALA A 792 30.89 -11.77 14.54
N GLY A 793 31.37 -12.99 14.76
CA GLY A 793 32.55 -13.23 15.59
C GLY A 793 32.33 -12.92 17.07
N GLU A 794 33.37 -13.19 17.87
CA GLU A 794 33.42 -12.83 19.29
C GLU A 794 33.14 -11.33 19.50
N LYS A 795 33.78 -10.46 18.68
CA LYS A 795 33.63 -9.00 18.76
C LYS A 795 32.19 -8.52 18.57
N GLY A 796 31.43 -9.16 17.66
CA GLY A 796 30.04 -8.82 17.40
C GLY A 796 29.05 -9.32 18.45
N MET A 797 29.48 -10.15 19.41
CA MET A 797 28.66 -10.57 20.55
C MET A 797 28.90 -9.75 21.81
N VAL A 798 30.06 -9.08 21.96
CA VAL A 798 30.42 -8.36 23.21
C VAL A 798 29.36 -7.37 23.67
N LYS A 799 28.87 -6.50 22.78
CA LYS A 799 27.88 -5.48 23.13
C LYS A 799 26.49 -6.06 23.42
N PRO A 800 25.93 -6.96 22.58
CA PRO A 800 24.72 -7.70 22.93
C PRO A 800 24.79 -8.44 24.28
N MET A 801 25.93 -9.07 24.60
CA MET A 801 26.14 -9.76 25.88
C MET A 801 26.05 -8.80 27.08
N LYS A 802 26.72 -7.66 27.00
CA LYS A 802 26.60 -6.59 28.01
C LYS A 802 25.15 -6.13 28.18
N PHE A 803 24.43 -6.00 27.07
CA PHE A 803 23.05 -5.51 27.06
C PHE A 803 22.07 -6.45 27.78
N ILE A 804 22.29 -7.76 27.73
CA ILE A 804 21.49 -8.76 28.48
C ILE A 804 22.04 -9.07 29.88
N GLY A 805 23.02 -8.28 30.37
CA GLY A 805 23.54 -8.39 31.74
C GLY A 805 24.77 -9.28 31.94
N TYR A 806 25.44 -9.73 30.87
CA TYR A 806 26.67 -10.54 30.95
C TYR A 806 27.90 -9.74 30.51
N ASP A 807 28.58 -9.06 31.45
CA ASP A 807 29.72 -8.16 31.20
C ASP A 807 31.12 -8.82 31.37
N LYS A 808 31.19 -10.15 31.46
CA LYS A 808 32.47 -10.87 31.58
C LYS A 808 33.13 -11.08 30.22
N GLU A 809 34.46 -11.08 30.17
CA GLU A 809 35.22 -11.36 28.94
C GLU A 809 34.92 -12.76 28.40
N MET A 810 34.82 -12.90 27.08
CA MET A 810 34.68 -14.19 26.42
C MET A 810 36.06 -14.85 26.17
N CYS A 811 36.10 -16.18 26.14
CA CYS A 811 37.33 -16.92 25.85
C CYS A 811 37.02 -18.27 25.22
N THR A 812 37.85 -18.71 24.29
CA THR A 812 37.76 -20.03 23.64
C THR A 812 38.52 -21.14 24.40
N SER A 813 39.30 -20.78 25.42
CA SER A 813 40.07 -21.74 26.20
C SER A 813 39.23 -22.36 27.32
N MET A 814 39.18 -23.69 27.33
CA MET A 814 38.56 -24.50 28.39
C MET A 814 39.37 -24.49 29.71
N VAL A 815 40.55 -23.85 29.74
CA VAL A 815 41.40 -23.80 30.95
C VAL A 815 40.82 -22.80 31.94
N SER A 816 40.07 -23.34 32.91
CA SER A 816 39.60 -22.74 34.18
C SER A 816 40.11 -21.32 34.46
N ASN A 817 39.36 -20.32 33.99
CA ASN A 817 39.39 -18.98 34.54
C ASN A 817 37.97 -18.62 34.97
N LYS A 818 37.70 -18.66 36.29
CA LYS A 818 36.37 -18.44 36.90
C LYS A 818 35.72 -17.07 36.56
N ASN A 819 36.45 -16.18 35.88
CA ASN A 819 36.02 -14.84 35.50
C ASN A 819 35.74 -14.64 34.00
N ARG A 820 35.77 -15.68 33.17
CA ARG A 820 35.47 -15.56 31.72
C ARG A 820 34.29 -16.43 31.27
N ILE A 821 33.61 -16.01 30.22
CA ILE A 821 32.52 -16.75 29.57
C ILE A 821 33.14 -17.61 28.45
N LEU A 822 32.89 -18.92 28.48
CA LEU A 822 33.35 -19.83 27.44
C LEU A 822 32.61 -19.55 26.13
N TYR A 823 33.35 -19.32 25.04
CA TYR A 823 32.83 -19.00 23.71
C TYR A 823 33.21 -20.09 22.70
N PHE A 824 32.21 -20.62 22.00
CA PHE A 824 32.39 -21.69 21.02
C PHE A 824 32.47 -21.13 19.61
N ASP A 825 33.69 -21.05 19.05
CA ASP A 825 33.94 -20.63 17.67
C ASP A 825 34.03 -21.84 16.73
N LEU A 826 32.89 -22.27 16.20
CA LEU A 826 32.81 -23.40 15.26
C LEU A 826 33.11 -22.98 13.81
N VAL A 827 33.56 -21.73 13.58
CA VAL A 827 33.91 -21.21 12.25
C VAL A 827 35.41 -21.21 12.03
N ASN A 828 36.18 -20.74 13.02
CA ASN A 828 37.63 -20.57 12.87
C ASN A 828 38.45 -21.73 13.47
N GLN A 829 37.85 -22.59 14.29
CA GLN A 829 38.59 -23.66 15.00
C GLN A 829 38.54 -25.03 14.30
N ILE A 830 37.72 -25.21 13.25
CA ILE A 830 37.55 -26.51 12.56
C ILE A 830 37.51 -26.31 11.03
N PRO A 831 38.26 -27.08 10.22
CA PRO A 831 38.30 -26.91 8.77
C PRO A 831 36.99 -27.38 8.13
N LEU A 832 36.13 -26.43 7.75
CA LEU A 832 34.92 -26.70 6.97
C LEU A 832 35.30 -27.27 5.59
N LYS A 833 35.15 -28.59 5.40
CA LYS A 833 35.18 -29.20 4.06
C LYS A 833 34.08 -28.59 3.20
N ASN A 834 34.50 -27.89 2.14
CA ASN A 834 33.71 -27.15 1.17
C ASN A 834 32.42 -27.86 0.72
N ILE A 835 31.26 -27.34 1.13
CA ILE A 835 30.01 -27.49 0.36
C ILE A 835 29.89 -26.25 -0.51
N VAL A 836 30.35 -26.35 -1.76
CA VAL A 836 30.27 -25.27 -2.75
C VAL A 836 28.82 -25.15 -3.23
N LYS A 837 28.13 -24.07 -2.88
CA LYS A 837 26.98 -23.56 -3.64
C LYS A 837 27.47 -22.39 -4.51
N LYS A 838 27.55 -22.61 -5.83
CA LYS A 838 27.84 -21.56 -6.81
C LYS A 838 26.65 -20.59 -6.87
N PHE A 839 26.89 -19.32 -6.56
CA PHE A 839 26.00 -18.23 -6.93
C PHE A 839 26.56 -17.56 -8.19
N GLN A 840 25.73 -17.39 -9.22
CA GLN A 840 26.08 -16.55 -10.37
C GLN A 840 26.13 -15.09 -9.92
N VAL A 841 27.29 -14.47 -10.13
CA VAL A 841 27.51 -13.04 -9.97
C VAL A 841 26.91 -12.35 -11.20
N PHE A 842 25.90 -11.50 -11.01
CA PHE A 842 25.54 -10.51 -12.03
C PHE A 842 26.48 -9.32 -11.89
N GLU A 843 27.43 -9.22 -12.81
CA GLU A 843 28.19 -7.99 -13.01
C GLU A 843 27.23 -6.89 -13.48
N ARG A 844 27.33 -5.72 -12.83
CA ARG A 844 26.75 -4.48 -13.32
C ARG A 844 27.50 -4.09 -14.60
N SER A 845 26.89 -4.32 -15.77
CA SER A 845 27.31 -3.66 -16.99
C SER A 845 26.65 -2.28 -17.10
N THR A 846 27.49 -1.26 -17.10
CA THR A 846 27.17 0.11 -17.46
C THR A 846 27.11 0.23 -18.99
N VAL A 847 25.93 0.05 -19.60
CA VAL A 847 25.43 0.78 -20.78
C VAL A 847 23.91 0.66 -20.75
N ALA A 848 23.18 1.78 -20.80
CA ALA A 848 21.72 1.79 -20.80
C ALA A 848 21.15 1.29 -22.15
N GLU A 849 21.07 -0.02 -22.33
CA GLU A 849 20.14 -0.61 -23.30
C GLU A 849 18.71 -0.42 -22.77
N THR A 850 17.87 0.30 -23.51
CA THR A 850 16.50 0.59 -23.09
C THR A 850 15.62 -0.66 -23.21
N GLU A 851 14.77 -0.85 -22.18
CA GLU A 851 13.82 -1.95 -22.01
C GLU A 851 12.91 -2.20 -23.24
N VAL A 852 12.63 -1.15 -24.04
CA VAL A 852 11.83 -1.21 -25.27
C VAL A 852 12.48 -2.09 -26.35
N GLY A 853 13.78 -1.93 -26.62
CA GLY A 853 14.48 -2.74 -27.63
C GLY A 853 14.46 -4.22 -27.28
N LYS A 854 14.75 -4.55 -26.02
CA LYS A 854 14.71 -5.92 -25.49
C LYS A 854 13.34 -6.56 -25.62
N LEU A 855 12.27 -5.82 -25.33
CA LEU A 855 10.90 -6.35 -25.44
C LEU A 855 10.49 -6.63 -26.88
N VAL A 856 10.87 -5.74 -27.82
CA VAL A 856 10.59 -5.90 -29.26
C VAL A 856 11.37 -7.08 -29.86
N ASP A 857 12.63 -7.27 -29.46
CA ASP A 857 13.47 -8.38 -29.93
C ASP A 857 13.11 -9.72 -29.28
N SER A 858 12.65 -9.74 -28.02
CA SER A 858 12.25 -10.95 -27.28
C SER A 858 11.09 -11.75 -27.89
N ILE A 859 10.43 -11.23 -28.93
CA ILE A 859 9.34 -11.92 -29.63
C ILE A 859 9.90 -12.85 -30.72
N TYR A 860 11.18 -12.70 -31.08
CA TYR A 860 11.87 -13.50 -32.09
C TYR A 860 12.82 -14.57 -31.53
N GLY A 861 12.84 -14.77 -30.21
CA GLY A 861 13.69 -15.78 -29.56
C GLY A 861 13.21 -17.21 -29.80
N VAL A 862 13.57 -17.76 -30.96
CA VAL A 862 14.05 -19.15 -31.12
C VAL A 862 15.47 -19.06 -31.64
#